data_AF-A0A4P7SG22-F1
#
_entry.id   AF-A0A4P7SG22-F1
#
_cell.length_a   1.000
_cell.length_b   1.000
_cell.length_c   1.000
_cell.angle_alpha   90.00
_cell.angle_beta   90.00
_cell.angle_gamma   90.00
#
_symmetry.space_group_name_H-M   'P 1'
#
loop_
_entity.id
_entity.type
_entity.pdbx_description
1 polymer ?
#
loop_
_entity_poly.entity_id
_entity_poly.type
_entity_poly.pdbx_seq_one_letter_code
_entity_poly.pdbx_strand_id
1 'polypeptide(L)'
;MPRTARWIARATALAVVLTGVVLQPAAVAPAEAADPAAFRSGSIISDALFFDGGAMTPADVQQFLELKRPTCTAGYVCLKDYVAPTTAQPAEPGMCAGYAASPGESAATIIAKVGASCGISQKALLVTLQKEQGLVTATAPGETRYRTAMGFGCPDTAPCEAQYYGFFNQVYRAARQFKRYAANPTAYSYRAGRTNTILFHPSGAAACGSSSVYIENQATAGLYIYTPYQPNSSALTNLYGTGDGCAAYGNRNFWRDYTDWFGSTQVGANLVRTVGDPQVYLVTLDRKHPVDDVETLDSLSSLGPVGYVSQAFLDSRPTGTRLGRFLRDRAGLVYLVDRGWLFQVRDCAQLSAWGARCEDYAAMQLSDAQMAGFVKGGALSDSVVTHEGKRFVVYGGQRHEAADEASLALAPVAPGPPIAVREAALAALPHGAPLVRPGLVVRDRSTGVDALVDEGATYAVAAGLTDATRLGAALGVRLLDTQSFARLPARAGTVGGVLRAPEGSLLALTPAAPVRLTAGQLPQAAAGAPAVSARVVAALGTPTEGPVFARTPQAPELFLAADAARRPVAAMETVSALLGSQPLRVVMLSAEVLAAVPVGAPLLTPGIVVKAAGAPELYLVDGTSTKVFVPSFAVLDRLGVTGWREVPATSLAGYVRGAHPLGTALACGDLRLVGVGGGVATATRATFDAAGVPTTVLDPSTCGALPRRGDVGAAPFFVRSTSSTDLALVADGRRRPVDAMSTVYAVAGDAPLVVVEVDAPRLAALPAGAPVLAPGRLVKAQGAPELYLVDGASRVVFLPSFEVSAALGVSGWTEVPASTLAAYERAVDPLSSAVSCGAQRYVGSGGTLQRIGADVVDSSGVPVTRLQTGTCGTFRTVAGAGPVFVKSYDAPTVYLAAGGQRRPVANMTRLYELTQGRAPAIAVVAPAALAAMPIGGAA
;
A
#
# COMPACT_ATOMS: atom_id res chain seq x y z
N MET A 1 -51.35 -32.27 40.49
CA MET A 1 -52.82 -32.04 40.54
C MET A 1 -53.21 -31.16 39.36
N PRO A 2 -54.34 -31.43 38.70
CA PRO A 2 -54.28 -32.03 37.36
C PRO A 2 -55.30 -31.46 36.36
N ARG A 3 -55.26 -31.93 35.10
CA ARG A 3 -56.38 -32.39 34.23
C ARG A 3 -55.94 -32.35 32.76
N THR A 4 -56.15 -33.32 31.85
CA THR A 4 -56.77 -34.66 31.77
C THR A 4 -56.52 -35.15 30.32
N ALA A 5 -55.98 -36.36 30.11
CA ALA A 5 -56.63 -37.55 29.52
C ALA A 5 -56.96 -37.46 27.99
N ARG A 6 -56.69 -38.42 27.09
CA ARG A 6 -56.94 -39.87 27.13
C ARG A 6 -56.17 -40.64 26.03
N TRP A 7 -55.98 -41.92 26.30
CA TRP A 7 -55.53 -43.03 25.47
C TRP A 7 -56.49 -43.39 24.31
N ILE A 8 -55.98 -44.08 23.27
CA ILE A 8 -56.37 -45.45 22.84
C ILE A 8 -55.67 -45.82 21.53
N ALA A 9 -54.98 -46.97 21.55
CA ALA A 9 -54.56 -47.73 20.37
C ALA A 9 -55.75 -48.48 19.75
N ARG A 10 -55.89 -48.45 18.42
CA ARG A 10 -56.63 -49.49 17.67
C ARG A 10 -55.99 -49.73 16.31
N ALA A 11 -55.65 -51.01 16.10
CA ALA A 11 -55.35 -51.61 14.82
C ALA A 11 -56.58 -51.57 13.90
N THR A 12 -56.35 -51.32 12.62
CA THR A 12 -57.28 -51.69 11.55
C THR A 12 -56.48 -52.12 10.34
N ALA A 13 -56.72 -53.36 9.92
CA ALA A 13 -56.17 -53.96 8.71
C ALA A 13 -56.67 -53.22 7.46
N LEU A 14 -55.79 -53.05 6.48
CA LEU A 14 -56.19 -52.79 5.10
C LEU A 14 -55.37 -53.68 4.16
N ALA A 15 -56.04 -54.65 3.57
CA ALA A 15 -55.53 -55.46 2.49
C ALA A 15 -55.43 -54.58 1.23
N VAL A 16 -54.24 -54.47 0.63
CA VAL A 16 -54.06 -54.00 -0.75
C VAL A 16 -52.86 -54.74 -1.38
N VAL A 17 -53.21 -55.71 -2.22
CA VAL A 17 -52.58 -56.13 -3.49
C VAL A 17 -51.04 -56.30 -3.49
N LEU A 18 -50.60 -57.56 -3.48
CA LEU A 18 -49.33 -57.96 -4.09
C LEU A 18 -49.36 -57.61 -5.59
N THR A 19 -48.82 -56.47 -5.98
CA THR A 19 -48.30 -56.29 -7.34
C THR A 19 -46.90 -56.89 -7.37
N GLY A 20 -46.83 -58.14 -7.82
CA GLY A 20 -45.59 -58.68 -8.35
C GLY A 20 -45.17 -57.80 -9.51
N VAL A 21 -44.20 -56.91 -9.28
CA VAL A 21 -43.48 -56.25 -10.36
C VAL A 21 -42.67 -57.34 -11.04
N VAL A 22 -43.26 -57.95 -12.05
CA VAL A 22 -42.52 -58.60 -13.11
C VAL A 22 -41.65 -57.51 -13.71
N LEU A 23 -40.37 -57.47 -13.33
CA LEU A 23 -39.36 -56.74 -14.07
C LEU A 23 -39.36 -57.33 -15.48
N GLN A 24 -40.14 -56.72 -16.38
CA GLN A 24 -39.91 -56.88 -17.79
C GLN A 24 -38.49 -56.35 -18.05
N PRO A 25 -37.59 -57.14 -18.66
CA PRO A 25 -36.36 -56.58 -19.17
C PRO A 25 -36.77 -55.47 -20.14
N ALA A 26 -36.34 -54.24 -19.86
CA ALA A 26 -36.50 -53.15 -20.80
C ALA A 26 -35.98 -53.65 -22.16
N ALA A 27 -36.84 -53.62 -23.18
CA ALA A 27 -36.42 -53.88 -24.53
C ALA A 27 -35.31 -52.88 -24.86
N VAL A 28 -34.07 -53.37 -24.94
CA VAL A 28 -32.96 -52.62 -25.49
C VAL A 28 -33.37 -52.25 -26.91
N ALA A 29 -33.55 -50.96 -27.19
CA ALA A 29 -33.75 -50.51 -28.56
C ALA A 29 -32.61 -51.09 -29.43
N PRO A 30 -32.89 -51.59 -30.64
CA PRO A 30 -31.84 -52.18 -31.47
C PRO A 30 -30.74 -51.14 -31.66
N ALA A 31 -29.48 -51.55 -31.47
CA ALA A 31 -28.32 -50.72 -31.73
C ALA A 31 -28.38 -50.25 -33.19
N GLU A 32 -28.49 -48.94 -33.40
CA GLU A 32 -28.51 -48.37 -34.75
C GLU A 32 -27.08 -48.36 -35.28
N ALA A 33 -26.76 -49.38 -36.07
CA ALA A 33 -25.47 -49.60 -36.71
C ALA A 33 -25.04 -48.42 -37.60
N ALA A 34 -23.92 -48.49 -38.33
CA ALA A 34 -23.52 -47.41 -39.24
C ALA A 34 -24.72 -46.94 -40.09
N ASP A 35 -24.99 -45.63 -40.14
CA ASP A 35 -26.17 -45.09 -40.84
C ASP A 35 -25.90 -45.05 -42.34
N PRO A 36 -26.65 -45.79 -43.19
CA PRO A 36 -26.49 -45.75 -44.64
C PRO A 36 -26.53 -44.33 -45.22
N ALA A 37 -27.27 -43.40 -44.60
CA ALA A 37 -27.38 -42.01 -45.03
C ALA A 37 -26.09 -41.21 -44.81
N ALA A 38 -25.18 -41.67 -43.95
CA ALA A 38 -23.89 -41.05 -43.71
C ALA A 38 -22.80 -41.47 -44.73
N PHE A 39 -23.06 -42.45 -45.61
CA PHE A 39 -22.14 -42.80 -46.69
C PHE A 39 -22.11 -41.73 -47.78
N ARG A 40 -20.93 -41.15 -48.02
CA ARG A 40 -20.73 -40.11 -49.05
C ARG A 40 -19.91 -40.69 -50.19
N SER A 41 -20.55 -40.98 -51.32
CA SER A 41 -19.89 -41.56 -52.50
C SER A 41 -18.72 -40.73 -53.02
N GLY A 42 -18.85 -39.39 -52.98
CA GLY A 42 -17.81 -38.46 -53.37
C GLY A 42 -16.67 -38.28 -52.35
N SER A 43 -16.85 -38.74 -51.12
CA SER A 43 -15.98 -38.44 -49.97
C SER A 43 -16.03 -39.59 -48.98
N ILE A 44 -15.55 -40.78 -49.39
CA ILE A 44 -15.62 -42.01 -48.58
C ILE A 44 -14.86 -41.83 -47.26
N ILE A 45 -13.69 -41.21 -47.35
CA ILE A 45 -12.85 -40.79 -46.23
C ILE A 45 -12.12 -39.50 -46.61
N SER A 46 -11.84 -38.64 -45.64
CA SER A 46 -11.08 -37.41 -45.87
C SER A 46 -9.58 -37.68 -46.08
N ASP A 47 -8.92 -36.82 -46.86
CA ASP A 47 -7.46 -36.91 -47.08
C ASP A 47 -6.69 -36.82 -45.75
N ALA A 48 -7.16 -35.98 -44.83
CA ALA A 48 -6.54 -35.80 -43.52
C ALA A 48 -6.51 -37.11 -42.71
N LEU A 49 -7.56 -37.94 -42.78
CA LEU A 49 -7.60 -39.20 -42.05
C LEU A 49 -6.93 -40.36 -42.79
N PHE A 50 -6.96 -40.37 -44.12
CA PHE A 50 -6.38 -41.45 -44.92
C PHE A 50 -4.85 -41.33 -45.04
N PHE A 51 -4.32 -40.12 -45.14
CA PHE A 51 -2.89 -39.85 -45.29
C PHE A 51 -2.19 -39.47 -43.96
N ASP A 52 -2.84 -39.68 -42.82
CA ASP A 52 -2.22 -39.52 -41.50
C ASP A 52 -1.29 -40.70 -41.15
N GLY A 53 -0.04 -40.63 -41.58
CA GLY A 53 0.98 -41.65 -41.27
C GLY A 53 1.34 -41.78 -39.78
N GLY A 54 0.84 -40.89 -38.92
CA GLY A 54 1.03 -40.92 -37.47
C GLY A 54 -0.19 -41.42 -36.68
N ALA A 55 -1.21 -41.95 -37.36
CA ALA A 55 -2.51 -42.25 -36.74
C ALA A 55 -2.45 -43.30 -35.61
N MET A 56 -1.51 -44.24 -35.67
CA MET A 56 -1.28 -45.26 -34.62
C MET A 56 0.20 -45.65 -34.55
N THR A 57 0.73 -45.81 -33.34
CA THR A 57 2.07 -46.39 -33.12
C THR A 57 2.05 -47.92 -33.28
N PRO A 58 3.21 -48.62 -33.36
CA PRO A 58 3.24 -50.08 -33.36
C PRO A 58 2.48 -50.70 -32.19
N ALA A 59 2.56 -50.06 -31.04
CA ALA A 59 1.99 -50.55 -29.81
C ALA A 59 0.47 -50.26 -29.74
N ASP A 60 -0.02 -49.20 -30.37
CA ASP A 60 -1.45 -48.93 -30.59
C ASP A 60 -2.05 -49.94 -31.57
N VAL A 61 -1.35 -50.25 -32.67
CA VAL A 61 -1.80 -51.25 -33.65
C VAL A 61 -1.90 -52.63 -33.00
N GLN A 62 -0.89 -53.01 -32.22
CA GLN A 62 -0.89 -54.29 -31.51
C GLN A 62 -2.11 -54.42 -30.58
N GLN A 63 -2.37 -53.40 -29.76
CA GLN A 63 -3.54 -53.38 -28.87
C GLN A 63 -4.85 -53.47 -29.64
N PHE A 64 -4.96 -52.76 -30.76
CA PHE A 64 -6.15 -52.83 -31.61
C PHE A 64 -6.38 -54.25 -32.16
N LEU A 65 -5.32 -54.92 -32.63
CA LEU A 65 -5.42 -56.29 -33.14
C LEU A 65 -5.84 -57.27 -32.03
N GLU A 66 -5.31 -57.12 -30.82
CA GLU A 66 -5.70 -57.89 -29.64
C GLU A 66 -7.17 -57.67 -29.26
N LEU A 67 -7.65 -56.42 -29.31
CA LEU A 67 -9.05 -56.07 -29.06
C LEU A 67 -10.00 -56.68 -30.10
N LYS A 68 -9.62 -56.63 -31.38
CA LYS A 68 -10.47 -57.20 -32.46
C LYS A 68 -10.45 -58.71 -32.49
N ARG A 69 -9.36 -59.34 -32.08
CA ARG A 69 -9.24 -60.80 -32.06
C ARG A 69 -8.44 -61.31 -30.86
N PRO A 70 -9.05 -61.42 -29.67
CA PRO A 70 -8.32 -61.84 -28.46
C PRO A 70 -7.90 -63.31 -28.47
N THR A 71 -8.63 -64.19 -29.16
CA THR A 71 -8.36 -65.64 -29.20
C THR A 71 -8.02 -66.11 -30.61
N CYS A 72 -7.22 -67.15 -30.78
CA CYS A 72 -6.99 -67.77 -32.10
C CYS A 72 -7.39 -69.23 -32.08
N THR A 73 -7.93 -69.76 -33.19
CA THR A 73 -8.17 -71.20 -33.32
C THR A 73 -6.84 -71.93 -33.21
N ALA A 74 -6.78 -72.97 -32.37
CA ALA A 74 -5.55 -73.75 -32.17
C ALA A 74 -5.00 -74.25 -33.53
N GLY A 75 -3.68 -74.14 -33.72
CA GLY A 75 -3.00 -74.51 -34.97
C GLY A 75 -2.91 -73.40 -36.02
N TYR A 76 -3.57 -72.25 -35.82
CA TYR A 76 -3.46 -71.08 -36.67
C TYR A 76 -2.74 -69.94 -35.95
N VAL A 77 -2.07 -69.08 -36.72
CA VAL A 77 -1.45 -67.84 -36.21
C VAL A 77 -2.32 -66.67 -36.66
N CYS A 78 -2.98 -65.99 -35.72
CA CYS A 78 -3.80 -64.82 -36.01
C CYS A 78 -2.94 -63.57 -36.20
N LEU A 79 -3.50 -62.52 -36.83
CA LEU A 79 -2.73 -61.34 -37.23
C LEU A 79 -1.97 -60.68 -36.05
N LYS A 80 -2.56 -60.66 -34.85
CA LYS A 80 -1.93 -60.13 -33.63
C LYS A 80 -0.65 -60.85 -33.20
N ASP A 81 -0.50 -62.13 -33.56
CA ASP A 81 0.65 -62.97 -33.18
C ASP A 81 1.56 -63.25 -34.40
N TYR A 82 1.20 -62.73 -35.57
CA TYR A 82 1.91 -63.02 -36.81
C TYR A 82 3.23 -62.24 -36.90
N VAL A 83 4.30 -62.95 -37.24
CA VAL A 83 5.66 -62.40 -37.42
C VAL A 83 6.16 -62.79 -38.81
N ALA A 84 6.75 -61.84 -39.53
CA ALA A 84 7.36 -62.09 -40.82
C ALA A 84 8.68 -61.34 -41.00
N PRO A 85 9.63 -61.87 -41.79
CA PRO A 85 10.81 -61.11 -42.20
C PRO A 85 10.40 -59.94 -43.11
N THR A 86 11.15 -58.84 -43.04
CA THR A 86 10.98 -57.67 -43.88
C THR A 86 12.24 -57.38 -44.68
N THR A 87 12.07 -56.82 -45.88
CA THR A 87 13.18 -56.48 -46.78
C THR A 87 13.39 -54.98 -46.81
N ALA A 88 14.63 -54.56 -47.05
CA ALA A 88 14.95 -53.15 -47.16
C ALA A 88 14.26 -52.56 -48.40
N GLN A 89 13.65 -51.38 -48.25
CA GLN A 89 13.06 -50.63 -49.35
C GLN A 89 13.71 -49.24 -49.41
N PRO A 90 14.12 -48.78 -50.61
CA PRO A 90 14.71 -47.47 -50.75
C PRO A 90 13.67 -46.36 -50.46
N ALA A 91 14.16 -45.21 -50.03
CA ALA A 91 13.33 -44.00 -49.97
C ALA A 91 13.01 -43.52 -51.39
N GLU A 92 11.73 -43.20 -51.62
CA GLU A 92 11.21 -42.72 -52.88
C GLU A 92 10.48 -41.38 -52.62
N PRO A 93 11.03 -40.24 -53.07
CA PRO A 93 10.43 -38.93 -52.86
C PRO A 93 8.96 -38.87 -53.32
N GLY A 94 8.09 -38.31 -52.48
CA GLY A 94 6.64 -38.23 -52.75
C GLY A 94 5.87 -39.55 -52.55
N MET A 95 6.56 -40.65 -52.26
CA MET A 95 5.99 -41.98 -52.08
C MET A 95 6.21 -42.46 -50.64
N CYS A 96 7.23 -43.29 -50.40
CA CYS A 96 7.56 -43.79 -49.06
C CYS A 96 8.99 -43.42 -48.68
N ALA A 97 9.23 -43.10 -47.41
CA ALA A 97 10.52 -42.66 -46.88
C ALA A 97 11.56 -43.79 -46.72
N GLY A 98 11.28 -44.98 -47.24
CA GLY A 98 12.12 -46.17 -47.14
C GLY A 98 11.77 -47.05 -45.95
N TYR A 99 12.35 -48.26 -45.93
CA TYR A 99 12.10 -49.27 -44.90
C TYR A 99 13.39 -50.05 -44.61
N ALA A 100 13.73 -50.21 -43.33
CA ALA A 100 14.89 -51.00 -42.92
C ALA A 100 14.52 -52.48 -42.77
N ALA A 101 15.34 -53.38 -43.32
CA ALA A 101 15.10 -54.82 -43.20
C ALA A 101 15.19 -55.31 -41.75
N SER A 102 14.42 -56.33 -41.42
CA SER A 102 14.50 -57.03 -40.14
C SER A 102 14.24 -58.53 -40.35
N PRO A 103 14.97 -59.43 -39.65
CA PRO A 103 14.76 -60.87 -39.75
C PRO A 103 13.39 -61.32 -39.23
N GLY A 104 12.69 -60.50 -38.44
CA GLY A 104 11.33 -60.77 -37.98
C GLY A 104 10.69 -59.55 -37.33
N GLU A 105 9.54 -59.13 -37.84
CA GLU A 105 8.72 -58.07 -37.26
C GLU A 105 7.28 -58.56 -37.09
N SER A 106 6.63 -58.14 -35.99
CA SER A 106 5.21 -58.38 -35.81
C SER A 106 4.41 -57.68 -36.91
N ALA A 107 3.22 -58.22 -37.23
CA ALA A 107 2.31 -57.56 -38.17
C ALA A 107 1.98 -56.12 -37.74
N ALA A 108 1.85 -55.87 -36.44
CA ALA A 108 1.61 -54.54 -35.90
C ALA A 108 2.76 -53.56 -36.20
N THR A 109 4.01 -54.01 -35.98
CA THR A 109 5.21 -53.23 -36.32
C THR A 109 5.27 -52.94 -37.82
N ILE A 110 5.00 -53.95 -38.67
CA ILE A 110 4.98 -53.79 -40.13
C ILE A 110 3.95 -52.75 -40.54
N ILE A 111 2.69 -52.89 -40.11
CA ILE A 111 1.61 -51.94 -40.44
C ILE A 111 1.98 -50.52 -40.02
N ALA A 112 2.48 -50.36 -38.79
CA ALA A 112 2.85 -49.06 -38.24
C ALA A 112 4.00 -48.41 -39.01
N LYS A 113 5.11 -49.14 -39.22
CA LYS A 113 6.28 -48.62 -39.94
C LYS A 113 5.99 -48.34 -41.41
N VAL A 114 5.20 -49.19 -42.08
CA VAL A 114 4.78 -48.94 -43.47
C VAL A 114 3.90 -47.69 -43.55
N GLY A 115 2.90 -47.56 -42.67
CA GLY A 115 2.04 -46.38 -42.63
C GLY A 115 2.82 -45.09 -42.42
N ALA A 116 3.76 -45.09 -41.46
CA ALA A 116 4.64 -43.95 -41.20
C ALA A 116 5.58 -43.65 -42.36
N SER A 117 6.18 -44.68 -42.97
CA SER A 117 7.08 -44.53 -44.12
C SER A 117 6.36 -43.93 -45.33
N CYS A 118 5.16 -44.42 -45.65
CA CYS A 118 4.41 -43.99 -46.83
C CYS A 118 3.49 -42.78 -46.59
N GLY A 119 3.29 -42.36 -45.34
CA GLY A 119 2.29 -41.34 -45.01
C GLY A 119 0.87 -41.84 -45.31
N ILE A 120 0.55 -43.07 -44.91
CA ILE A 120 -0.78 -43.68 -45.00
C ILE A 120 -1.20 -44.11 -43.60
N SER A 121 -2.46 -43.83 -43.25
CA SER A 121 -3.00 -44.15 -41.94
C SER A 121 -2.97 -45.64 -41.64
N GLN A 122 -2.42 -46.00 -40.48
CA GLN A 122 -2.46 -47.36 -39.96
C GLN A 122 -3.91 -47.85 -39.83
N LYS A 123 -4.84 -46.95 -39.47
CA LYS A 123 -6.29 -47.25 -39.42
C LYS A 123 -6.82 -47.63 -40.81
N ALA A 124 -6.44 -46.89 -41.85
CA ALA A 124 -6.83 -47.20 -43.23
C ALA A 124 -6.21 -48.53 -43.72
N LEU A 125 -4.95 -48.82 -43.36
CA LEU A 125 -4.30 -50.09 -43.68
C LEU A 125 -5.00 -51.28 -42.99
N LEU A 126 -5.35 -51.15 -41.72
CA LEU A 126 -6.11 -52.17 -40.97
C LEU A 126 -7.48 -52.44 -41.60
N VAL A 127 -8.20 -51.37 -41.98
CA VAL A 127 -9.49 -51.49 -42.66
C VAL A 127 -9.33 -52.13 -44.04
N THR A 128 -8.26 -51.82 -44.76
CA THR A 128 -7.97 -52.45 -46.05
C THR A 128 -7.70 -53.94 -45.89
N LEU A 129 -6.85 -54.34 -44.92
CA LEU A 129 -6.61 -55.76 -44.60
C LEU A 129 -7.92 -56.52 -44.30
N GLN A 130 -8.83 -55.85 -43.58
CA GLN A 130 -10.13 -56.44 -43.25
C GLN A 130 -11.02 -56.57 -44.47
N LYS A 131 -11.16 -55.52 -45.25
CA LYS A 131 -11.97 -55.51 -46.47
C LYS A 131 -11.51 -56.56 -47.48
N GLU A 132 -10.19 -56.69 -47.67
CA GLU A 132 -9.61 -57.51 -48.75
C GLU A 132 -9.51 -59.00 -48.37
N GLN A 133 -9.20 -59.33 -47.10
CA GLN A 133 -8.96 -60.72 -46.69
C GLN A 133 -9.68 -61.13 -45.38
N GLY A 134 -10.47 -60.23 -44.78
CA GLY A 134 -11.09 -60.45 -43.47
C GLY A 134 -10.06 -60.71 -42.37
N LEU A 135 -8.82 -60.25 -42.55
CA LEU A 135 -7.67 -60.77 -41.83
C LEU A 135 -7.60 -60.29 -40.37
N VAL A 136 -8.08 -59.08 -40.09
CA VAL A 136 -8.03 -58.46 -38.74
C VAL A 136 -8.89 -59.23 -37.75
N THR A 137 -10.08 -59.69 -38.17
CA THR A 137 -11.02 -60.43 -37.31
C THR A 137 -10.98 -61.95 -37.51
N ALA A 138 -10.10 -62.47 -38.37
CA ALA A 138 -10.04 -63.90 -38.69
C ALA A 138 -9.63 -64.75 -37.47
N THR A 139 -10.33 -65.86 -37.25
CA THR A 139 -10.04 -66.79 -36.14
C THR A 139 -9.07 -67.90 -36.54
N ALA A 140 -9.01 -68.23 -37.83
CA ALA A 140 -8.20 -69.30 -38.41
C ALA A 140 -7.63 -68.90 -39.78
N PRO A 141 -6.78 -67.85 -39.86
CA PRO A 141 -6.24 -67.40 -41.15
C PRO A 141 -5.18 -68.38 -41.67
N GLY A 142 -5.39 -68.93 -42.86
CA GLY A 142 -4.40 -69.74 -43.57
C GLY A 142 -3.31 -68.92 -44.26
N GLU A 143 -2.23 -69.57 -44.67
CA GLU A 143 -1.05 -68.93 -45.30
C GLU A 143 -1.39 -68.06 -46.51
N THR A 144 -2.36 -68.48 -47.34
CA THR A 144 -2.79 -67.72 -48.52
C THR A 144 -3.26 -66.32 -48.17
N ARG A 145 -3.97 -66.13 -47.04
CA ARG A 145 -4.43 -64.79 -46.63
C ARG A 145 -3.27 -63.87 -46.28
N TYR A 146 -2.17 -64.39 -45.72
CA TYR A 146 -0.97 -63.59 -45.47
C TYR A 146 -0.17 -63.33 -46.75
N ARG A 147 -0.17 -64.29 -47.67
CA ARG A 147 0.51 -64.20 -48.96
C ARG A 147 -0.07 -63.08 -49.84
N THR A 148 -1.40 -62.89 -49.80
CA THR A 148 -2.14 -61.90 -50.62
C THR A 148 -2.97 -60.95 -49.75
N ALA A 149 -2.41 -60.53 -48.60
CA ALA A 149 -3.11 -59.83 -47.51
C ALA A 149 -3.90 -58.57 -47.90
N MET A 150 -3.44 -57.85 -48.92
CA MET A 150 -4.07 -56.62 -49.39
C MET A 150 -4.77 -56.81 -50.74
N GLY A 151 -4.72 -57.99 -51.36
CA GLY A 151 -5.17 -58.18 -52.75
C GLY A 151 -4.32 -57.44 -53.78
N PHE A 152 -3.14 -56.93 -53.40
CA PHE A 152 -2.28 -56.16 -54.30
C PHE A 152 -1.63 -57.08 -55.35
N GLY A 153 -1.84 -56.75 -56.64
CA GLY A 153 -1.35 -57.56 -57.75
C GLY A 153 -2.15 -58.83 -57.99
N CYS A 154 -3.44 -58.86 -57.61
CA CYS A 154 -4.35 -59.98 -57.82
C CYS A 154 -5.54 -59.56 -58.71
N PRO A 155 -5.42 -59.64 -60.05
CA PRO A 155 -6.53 -59.32 -60.95
C PRO A 155 -7.66 -60.36 -60.87
N ASP A 156 -8.92 -59.95 -61.02
CA ASP A 156 -10.07 -60.88 -60.97
C ASP A 156 -10.05 -61.97 -62.05
N THR A 157 -9.31 -61.75 -63.14
CA THR A 157 -9.26 -62.64 -64.33
C THR A 157 -7.91 -63.33 -64.54
N ALA A 158 -6.95 -63.18 -63.61
CA ALA A 158 -5.61 -63.73 -63.73
C ALA A 158 -5.03 -64.17 -62.36
N PRO A 159 -4.03 -65.08 -62.33
CA PRO A 159 -3.31 -65.38 -61.10
C PRO A 159 -2.64 -64.14 -60.52
N CYS A 160 -2.53 -64.09 -59.19
CA CYS A 160 -1.79 -63.04 -58.51
C CYS A 160 -0.30 -63.03 -58.91
N GLU A 161 0.28 -61.83 -59.01
CA GLU A 161 1.68 -61.63 -59.32
C GLU A 161 2.60 -62.05 -58.16
N ALA A 162 3.40 -63.10 -58.40
CA ALA A 162 4.22 -63.72 -57.36
C ALA A 162 5.26 -62.78 -56.72
N GLN A 163 5.72 -61.75 -57.43
CA GLN A 163 6.66 -60.75 -56.93
C GLN A 163 6.13 -59.91 -55.76
N TYR A 164 4.81 -59.90 -55.54
CA TYR A 164 4.18 -59.17 -54.45
C TYR A 164 3.73 -60.07 -53.29
N TYR A 165 4.05 -61.36 -53.32
CA TYR A 165 3.69 -62.29 -52.26
C TYR A 165 4.37 -61.97 -50.92
N GLY A 166 3.63 -62.26 -49.85
CA GLY A 166 4.07 -62.11 -48.47
C GLY A 166 3.49 -60.87 -47.80
N PHE A 167 3.19 -60.98 -46.50
CA PHE A 167 2.47 -59.95 -45.75
C PHE A 167 3.13 -58.57 -45.87
N PHE A 168 4.43 -58.47 -45.61
CA PHE A 168 5.18 -57.22 -45.73
C PHE A 168 5.07 -56.59 -47.12
N ASN A 169 5.31 -57.38 -48.18
CA ASN A 169 5.24 -56.90 -49.56
C ASN A 169 3.83 -56.39 -49.91
N GLN A 170 2.80 -57.12 -49.49
CA GLN A 170 1.40 -56.72 -49.69
C GLN A 170 1.10 -55.38 -49.00
N VAL A 171 1.45 -55.21 -47.72
CA VAL A 171 1.20 -53.97 -46.98
C VAL A 171 2.01 -52.80 -47.57
N TYR A 172 3.31 -52.97 -47.81
CA TYR A 172 4.18 -51.93 -48.36
C TYR A 172 3.75 -51.50 -49.76
N ARG A 173 3.48 -52.45 -50.66
CA ARG A 173 3.12 -52.14 -52.04
C ARG A 173 1.73 -51.51 -52.15
N ALA A 174 0.75 -51.94 -51.35
CA ALA A 174 -0.54 -51.29 -51.29
C ALA A 174 -0.43 -49.83 -50.80
N ALA A 175 0.28 -49.59 -49.69
CA ALA A 175 0.49 -48.25 -49.16
C ALA A 175 1.22 -47.33 -50.17
N ARG A 176 2.31 -47.83 -50.76
CA ARG A 176 3.02 -47.14 -51.83
C ARG A 176 2.11 -46.85 -53.02
N GLN A 177 1.24 -47.78 -53.41
CA GLN A 177 0.35 -47.59 -54.55
C GLN A 177 -0.67 -46.47 -54.30
N PHE A 178 -1.21 -46.32 -53.09
CA PHE A 178 -2.06 -45.17 -52.75
C PHE A 178 -1.32 -43.83 -52.89
N LYS A 179 -0.03 -43.79 -52.52
CA LYS A 179 0.81 -42.61 -52.78
C LYS A 179 1.07 -42.38 -54.26
N ARG A 180 1.19 -43.45 -55.06
CA ARG A 180 1.30 -43.35 -56.52
C ARG A 180 0.06 -42.72 -57.13
N TYR A 181 -1.12 -43.11 -56.66
CA TYR A 181 -2.40 -42.51 -57.09
C TYR A 181 -2.43 -41.03 -56.77
N ALA A 182 -2.04 -40.65 -55.54
CA ALA A 182 -2.01 -39.25 -55.11
C ALA A 182 -0.96 -38.41 -55.86
N ALA A 183 0.21 -38.97 -56.15
CA ALA A 183 1.29 -38.29 -56.87
C ALA A 183 1.01 -38.16 -58.38
N ASN A 184 0.15 -39.02 -58.94
CA ASN A 184 -0.17 -39.04 -60.37
C ASN A 184 -1.70 -39.02 -60.59
N PRO A 185 -2.42 -38.00 -60.09
CA PRO A 185 -3.88 -38.02 -60.01
C PRO A 185 -4.56 -38.02 -61.38
N THR A 186 -3.86 -37.65 -62.44
CA THR A 186 -4.38 -37.66 -63.82
C THR A 186 -4.08 -38.95 -64.58
N ALA A 187 -3.23 -39.84 -64.07
CA ALA A 187 -2.81 -41.05 -64.79
C ALA A 187 -3.81 -42.22 -64.68
N TYR A 188 -4.89 -42.06 -63.92
CA TYR A 188 -5.86 -43.13 -63.63
C TYR A 188 -7.30 -42.72 -63.99
N SER A 189 -8.17 -43.72 -64.06
CA SER A 189 -9.56 -43.62 -64.54
C SER A 189 -10.47 -42.78 -63.64
N TYR A 190 -10.25 -42.78 -62.32
CA TYR A 190 -11.02 -42.00 -61.36
C TYR A 190 -10.19 -40.85 -60.79
N ARG A 191 -10.75 -39.64 -60.82
CA ARG A 191 -10.03 -38.40 -60.51
C ARG A 191 -10.80 -37.54 -59.52
N ALA A 192 -10.11 -37.02 -58.51
CA ALA A 192 -10.65 -36.00 -57.60
C ALA A 192 -10.94 -34.68 -58.32
N GLY A 193 -11.82 -33.86 -57.75
CA GLY A 193 -12.27 -32.57 -58.26
C GLY A 193 -13.17 -32.64 -59.50
N ARG A 194 -13.67 -33.83 -59.86
CA ARG A 194 -14.47 -34.07 -61.07
C ARG A 194 -15.60 -35.07 -60.83
N THR A 195 -16.63 -34.97 -61.67
CA THR A 195 -17.68 -35.99 -61.79
C THR A 195 -17.16 -37.18 -62.59
N ASN A 196 -17.20 -38.36 -61.99
CA ASN A 196 -16.78 -39.63 -62.57
C ASN A 196 -18.00 -40.55 -62.70
N THR A 197 -18.10 -41.30 -63.79
CA THR A 197 -19.11 -42.36 -63.91
C THR A 197 -18.54 -43.66 -63.37
N ILE A 198 -19.11 -44.15 -62.27
CA ILE A 198 -18.61 -45.33 -61.54
C ILE A 198 -19.65 -46.45 -61.63
N LEU A 199 -19.22 -47.63 -62.07
CA LEU A 199 -20.08 -48.81 -62.20
C LEU A 199 -20.49 -49.34 -60.83
N PHE A 200 -21.68 -49.94 -60.73
CA PHE A 200 -22.09 -50.63 -59.52
C PHE A 200 -21.51 -52.05 -59.41
N HIS A 201 -21.18 -52.70 -60.53
CA HIS A 201 -20.72 -54.09 -60.56
C HIS A 201 -19.85 -54.40 -61.81
N PRO A 202 -18.91 -55.38 -61.75
CA PRO A 202 -18.09 -55.81 -62.89
C PRO A 202 -18.85 -56.25 -64.15
N SER A 203 -20.10 -56.70 -64.01
CA SER A 203 -20.96 -57.12 -65.13
C SER A 203 -21.36 -55.97 -66.07
N GLY A 204 -21.00 -54.73 -65.71
CA GLY A 204 -21.12 -53.55 -66.57
C GLY A 204 -22.42 -52.77 -66.39
N ALA A 205 -22.45 -51.57 -66.97
CA ALA A 205 -23.56 -50.63 -66.81
C ALA A 205 -24.89 -51.16 -67.38
N ALA A 206 -24.85 -52.01 -68.41
CA ALA A 206 -26.06 -52.57 -69.02
C ALA A 206 -26.79 -53.57 -68.10
N ALA A 207 -26.05 -54.33 -67.29
CA ALA A 207 -26.61 -55.34 -66.39
C ALA A 207 -26.93 -54.78 -65.00
N CYS A 208 -26.04 -53.94 -64.47
CA CYS A 208 -26.10 -53.49 -63.07
C CYS A 208 -26.08 -51.97 -62.89
N GLY A 209 -25.95 -51.19 -63.95
CA GLY A 209 -25.97 -49.73 -63.89
C GLY A 209 -24.66 -49.07 -63.44
N SER A 210 -24.71 -47.75 -63.32
CA SER A 210 -23.65 -46.88 -62.84
C SER A 210 -24.23 -45.64 -62.17
N SER A 211 -23.39 -44.84 -61.52
CA SER A 211 -23.77 -43.51 -61.01
C SER A 211 -22.70 -42.47 -61.31
N SER A 212 -23.14 -41.22 -61.42
CA SER A 212 -22.25 -40.06 -61.52
C SER A 212 -21.88 -39.57 -60.12
N VAL A 213 -20.60 -39.65 -59.78
CA VAL A 213 -20.07 -39.29 -58.46
C VAL A 213 -19.06 -38.16 -58.63
N TYR A 214 -19.33 -37.00 -58.02
CA TYR A 214 -18.30 -35.96 -57.87
C TYR A 214 -17.32 -36.40 -56.78
N ILE A 215 -16.12 -36.80 -57.17
CA ILE A 215 -15.09 -37.23 -56.21
C ILE A 215 -14.42 -35.98 -55.65
N GLU A 216 -14.61 -35.72 -54.36
CA GLU A 216 -14.19 -34.49 -53.68
C GLU A 216 -12.70 -34.47 -53.36
N ASN A 217 -12.12 -35.63 -53.03
CA ASN A 217 -10.77 -35.72 -52.48
C ASN A 217 -9.93 -36.88 -53.04
N GLN A 218 -8.62 -36.83 -52.78
CA GLN A 218 -7.66 -37.74 -53.41
C GLN A 218 -7.69 -39.15 -52.81
N ALA A 219 -7.98 -39.30 -51.52
CA ALA A 219 -8.13 -40.58 -50.85
C ALA A 219 -9.30 -41.37 -51.44
N THR A 220 -10.44 -40.71 -51.64
CA THR A 220 -11.63 -41.30 -52.27
C THR A 220 -11.35 -41.71 -53.71
N ALA A 221 -10.65 -40.87 -54.49
CA ALA A 221 -10.19 -41.27 -55.83
C ALA A 221 -9.31 -42.52 -55.77
N GLY A 222 -8.35 -42.58 -54.83
CA GLY A 222 -7.50 -43.73 -54.60
C GLY A 222 -8.27 -45.01 -54.28
N LEU A 223 -9.31 -44.93 -53.44
CA LEU A 223 -10.17 -46.07 -53.08
C LEU A 223 -10.97 -46.61 -54.27
N TYR A 224 -11.50 -45.75 -55.13
CA TYR A 224 -12.13 -46.20 -56.38
C TYR A 224 -11.12 -46.75 -57.38
N ILE A 225 -9.89 -46.25 -57.44
CA ILE A 225 -8.87 -46.85 -58.31
C ILE A 225 -8.49 -48.24 -57.79
N TYR A 226 -8.40 -48.41 -56.47
CA TYR A 226 -8.06 -49.70 -55.84
C TYR A 226 -9.19 -50.73 -55.95
N THR A 227 -10.43 -50.31 -55.73
CA THR A 227 -11.64 -51.14 -55.86
C THR A 227 -12.71 -50.39 -56.67
N PRO A 228 -12.82 -50.66 -57.99
CA PRO A 228 -13.49 -49.79 -58.96
C PRO A 228 -14.99 -49.95 -59.06
N TYR A 229 -15.67 -50.05 -57.92
CA TYR A 229 -17.14 -50.17 -57.87
C TYR A 229 -17.76 -49.31 -56.77
N GLN A 230 -18.83 -48.64 -57.15
CA GLN A 230 -19.70 -47.90 -56.25
C GLN A 230 -20.71 -48.88 -55.61
N PRO A 231 -20.97 -48.86 -54.30
CA PRO A 231 -22.10 -49.62 -53.75
C PRO A 231 -23.43 -49.07 -54.26
N ASN A 232 -24.33 -49.98 -54.67
CA ASN A 232 -25.71 -49.64 -55.01
C ASN A 232 -26.58 -49.47 -53.75
N SER A 233 -27.84 -49.07 -53.91
CA SER A 233 -28.77 -48.87 -52.79
C SER A 233 -29.00 -50.14 -51.97
N SER A 234 -29.02 -51.31 -52.61
CA SER A 234 -29.15 -52.62 -51.94
C SER A 234 -27.96 -52.89 -51.01
N ALA A 235 -26.74 -52.61 -51.48
CA ALA A 235 -25.53 -52.75 -50.67
C ALA A 235 -25.51 -51.79 -49.47
N LEU A 236 -26.00 -50.56 -49.63
CA LEU A 236 -26.04 -49.55 -48.56
C LEU A 236 -27.17 -49.78 -47.56
N THR A 237 -28.33 -50.26 -47.99
CA THR A 237 -29.43 -50.59 -47.07
C THR A 237 -29.17 -51.87 -46.27
N ASN A 238 -28.30 -52.77 -46.75
CA ASN A 238 -27.86 -53.96 -46.04
C ASN A 238 -26.35 -53.92 -45.69
N LEU A 239 -25.93 -53.00 -44.83
CA LEU A 239 -24.50 -52.75 -44.54
C LEU A 239 -23.75 -53.96 -43.98
N TYR A 240 -24.41 -54.81 -43.20
CA TYR A 240 -23.79 -55.96 -42.52
C TYR A 240 -24.11 -57.31 -43.18
N GLY A 241 -24.93 -57.30 -44.24
CA GLY A 241 -25.32 -58.50 -44.97
C GLY A 241 -25.00 -58.43 -46.46
N THR A 242 -25.66 -59.32 -47.19
CA THR A 242 -25.54 -59.49 -48.65
C THR A 242 -26.66 -58.71 -49.34
N GLY A 243 -26.30 -57.88 -50.32
CA GLY A 243 -27.25 -57.19 -51.18
C GLY A 243 -27.71 -58.07 -52.35
N ASP A 244 -28.23 -57.42 -53.39
CA ASP A 244 -28.62 -58.07 -54.64
C ASP A 244 -27.42 -58.52 -55.50
N GLY A 245 -27.69 -59.12 -56.66
CA GLY A 245 -26.65 -59.57 -57.60
C GLY A 245 -25.81 -58.46 -58.25
N CYS A 246 -26.14 -57.19 -58.00
CA CYS A 246 -25.41 -56.02 -58.47
C CYS A 246 -24.72 -55.25 -57.33
N ALA A 247 -24.78 -55.76 -56.09
CA ALA A 247 -24.17 -55.14 -54.93
C ALA A 247 -22.65 -55.31 -54.92
N ALA A 248 -21.91 -54.19 -54.89
CA ALA A 248 -20.48 -54.17 -54.62
C ALA A 248 -20.18 -53.79 -53.17
N TYR A 249 -19.24 -54.52 -52.56
CA TYR A 249 -18.98 -54.42 -51.12
C TYR A 249 -17.68 -53.72 -50.75
N GLY A 250 -16.73 -53.54 -51.67
CA GLY A 250 -15.39 -53.04 -51.35
C GLY A 250 -15.40 -51.69 -50.64
N ASN A 251 -15.81 -50.63 -51.34
CA ASN A 251 -15.84 -49.27 -50.78
C ASN A 251 -16.86 -49.12 -49.64
N ARG A 252 -17.97 -49.88 -49.69
CA ARG A 252 -18.94 -49.98 -48.58
C ARG A 252 -18.27 -50.51 -47.30
N ASN A 253 -17.59 -51.65 -47.39
CA ASN A 253 -16.95 -52.31 -46.26
C ASN A 253 -15.81 -51.46 -45.72
N PHE A 254 -15.04 -50.79 -46.58
CA PHE A 254 -14.03 -49.84 -46.12
C PHE A 254 -14.66 -48.76 -45.22
N TRP A 255 -15.70 -48.09 -45.72
CA TRP A 255 -16.37 -47.03 -44.97
C TRP A 255 -17.00 -47.55 -43.67
N ARG A 256 -17.72 -48.68 -43.74
CA ARG A 256 -18.39 -49.29 -42.59
C ARG A 256 -17.37 -49.71 -41.53
N ASP A 257 -16.33 -50.46 -41.90
CA ASP A 257 -15.35 -50.98 -40.97
C ASP A 257 -14.53 -49.83 -40.34
N TYR A 258 -14.20 -48.78 -41.10
CA TYR A 258 -13.60 -47.57 -40.53
C TYR A 258 -14.55 -46.90 -39.53
N THR A 259 -15.83 -46.77 -39.90
CA THR A 259 -16.86 -46.13 -39.06
C THR A 259 -17.06 -46.86 -37.75
N ASP A 260 -17.21 -48.18 -37.80
CA ASP A 260 -17.41 -49.02 -36.62
C ASP A 260 -16.18 -49.02 -35.71
N TRP A 261 -14.98 -48.99 -36.30
CA TRP A 261 -13.75 -49.17 -35.53
C TRP A 261 -13.16 -47.87 -35.02
N PHE A 262 -13.27 -46.78 -35.79
CA PHE A 262 -12.54 -45.54 -35.53
C PHE A 262 -13.43 -44.30 -35.57
N GLY A 263 -14.71 -44.42 -35.91
CA GLY A 263 -15.68 -43.32 -35.88
C GLY A 263 -15.75 -42.62 -37.23
N SER A 264 -16.03 -41.32 -37.23
CA SER A 264 -16.25 -40.57 -38.47
C SER A 264 -15.11 -40.75 -39.49
N THR A 265 -15.45 -41.00 -40.75
CA THR A 265 -14.47 -40.99 -41.86
C THR A 265 -14.13 -39.58 -42.33
N GLN A 266 -14.62 -38.54 -41.65
CA GLN A 266 -14.45 -37.15 -42.09
C GLN A 266 -13.63 -36.32 -41.11
N VAL A 267 -13.84 -36.51 -39.80
CA VAL A 267 -13.16 -35.82 -38.72
C VAL A 267 -12.54 -36.81 -37.74
N GLY A 268 -11.37 -36.48 -37.18
CA GLY A 268 -10.73 -37.32 -36.16
C GLY A 268 -11.60 -37.51 -34.92
N ALA A 269 -11.61 -38.72 -34.35
CA ALA A 269 -12.57 -39.14 -33.33
C ALA A 269 -11.97 -39.32 -31.93
N ASN A 270 -11.09 -38.41 -31.49
CA ASN A 270 -10.59 -38.46 -30.10
C ASN A 270 -11.65 -37.95 -29.11
N LEU A 271 -12.26 -36.80 -29.42
CA LEU A 271 -13.34 -36.20 -28.65
C LEU A 271 -14.61 -36.25 -29.50
N VAL A 272 -15.66 -36.89 -29.01
CA VAL A 272 -16.87 -37.13 -29.80
C VAL A 272 -18.14 -36.95 -28.99
N ARG A 273 -19.25 -36.68 -29.67
CA ARG A 273 -20.62 -36.73 -29.14
C ARG A 273 -21.61 -37.18 -30.21
N THR A 274 -22.86 -37.44 -29.85
CA THR A 274 -23.91 -37.63 -30.85
C THR A 274 -24.58 -36.30 -31.20
N VAL A 275 -25.39 -36.27 -32.26
CA VAL A 275 -26.15 -35.07 -32.64
C VAL A 275 -27.27 -34.78 -31.63
N GLY A 276 -27.84 -35.84 -31.02
CA GLY A 276 -28.96 -35.74 -30.08
C GLY A 276 -28.57 -35.58 -28.61
N ASP A 277 -27.31 -35.78 -28.25
CA ASP A 277 -26.81 -35.69 -26.87
C ASP A 277 -25.58 -34.77 -26.78
N PRO A 278 -25.62 -33.69 -25.97
CA PRO A 278 -24.47 -32.81 -25.80
C PRO A 278 -23.29 -33.42 -25.03
N GLN A 279 -23.45 -34.57 -24.36
CA GLN A 279 -22.37 -35.23 -23.62
C GLN A 279 -21.18 -35.54 -24.53
N VAL A 280 -20.03 -34.96 -24.21
CA VAL A 280 -18.77 -35.24 -24.89
C VAL A 280 -18.09 -36.43 -24.23
N TYR A 281 -17.47 -37.28 -25.05
CA TYR A 281 -16.66 -38.41 -24.63
C TYR A 281 -15.25 -38.30 -25.21
N LEU A 282 -14.24 -38.55 -24.38
CA LEU A 282 -12.90 -38.92 -24.83
C LEU A 282 -12.90 -40.42 -25.16
N VAL A 283 -12.55 -40.76 -26.39
CA VAL A 283 -12.54 -42.14 -26.87
C VAL A 283 -11.13 -42.68 -26.86
N THR A 284 -10.93 -43.78 -26.15
CA THR A 284 -9.71 -44.60 -26.23
C THR A 284 -9.98 -45.80 -27.15
N LEU A 285 -8.98 -46.66 -27.33
CA LEU A 285 -9.11 -47.84 -28.19
C LEU A 285 -10.20 -48.80 -27.71
N ASP A 286 -10.39 -48.93 -26.39
CA ASP A 286 -11.29 -49.89 -25.76
C ASP A 286 -12.53 -49.28 -25.10
N ARG A 287 -12.52 -47.98 -24.76
CA ARG A 287 -13.54 -47.33 -23.92
C ARG A 287 -13.91 -45.92 -24.38
N LYS A 288 -15.00 -45.41 -23.80
CA LYS A 288 -15.40 -44.01 -23.88
C LYS A 288 -15.47 -43.39 -22.48
N HIS A 289 -14.88 -42.22 -22.29
CA HIS A 289 -14.79 -41.54 -21.00
C HIS A 289 -15.59 -40.24 -21.05
N PRO A 290 -16.67 -40.08 -20.26
CA PRO A 290 -17.49 -38.87 -20.31
C PRO A 290 -16.69 -37.66 -19.78
N VAL A 291 -16.76 -36.54 -20.51
CA VAL A 291 -16.14 -35.25 -20.18
C VAL A 291 -17.26 -34.28 -19.81
N ASP A 292 -17.41 -33.97 -18.53
CA ASP A 292 -18.57 -33.21 -18.03
C ASP A 292 -18.29 -31.73 -17.79
N ASP A 293 -17.01 -31.38 -17.69
CA ASP A 293 -16.55 -30.06 -17.33
C ASP A 293 -15.94 -29.38 -18.56
N VAL A 294 -16.46 -28.20 -18.92
CA VAL A 294 -16.00 -27.41 -20.09
C VAL A 294 -14.53 -27.09 -19.99
N GLU A 295 -14.03 -26.82 -18.78
CA GLU A 295 -12.62 -26.51 -18.58
C GLU A 295 -11.75 -27.76 -18.77
N THR A 296 -12.23 -28.95 -18.40
CA THR A 296 -11.57 -30.23 -18.69
C THR A 296 -11.53 -30.48 -20.20
N LEU A 297 -12.65 -30.21 -20.89
CA LEU A 297 -12.70 -30.29 -22.36
C LEU A 297 -11.70 -29.33 -23.03
N ASP A 298 -11.59 -28.09 -22.54
CA ASP A 298 -10.61 -27.10 -23.03
C ASP A 298 -9.16 -27.58 -22.82
N SER A 299 -8.87 -28.24 -21.69
CA SER A 299 -7.56 -28.87 -21.45
C SER A 299 -7.20 -29.96 -22.47
N LEU A 300 -8.19 -30.59 -23.11
CA LEU A 300 -8.01 -31.66 -24.10
C LEU A 300 -7.96 -31.16 -25.55
N SER A 301 -7.97 -29.84 -25.77
CA SER A 301 -8.01 -29.23 -27.11
C SER A 301 -6.89 -29.71 -28.05
N SER A 302 -5.74 -30.13 -27.52
CA SER A 302 -4.66 -30.80 -28.26
C SER A 302 -5.09 -32.06 -29.01
N LEU A 303 -6.18 -32.70 -28.61
CA LEU A 303 -6.73 -33.90 -29.26
C LEU A 303 -7.62 -33.58 -30.47
N GLY A 304 -7.83 -32.30 -30.77
CA GLY A 304 -8.66 -31.82 -31.87
C GLY A 304 -10.07 -31.39 -31.44
N PRO A 305 -10.90 -30.93 -32.39
CA PRO A 305 -12.27 -30.51 -32.10
C PRO A 305 -13.17 -31.70 -31.73
N VAL A 306 -14.30 -31.41 -31.10
CA VAL A 306 -15.35 -32.42 -30.83
C VAL A 306 -16.02 -32.81 -32.14
N GLY A 307 -15.89 -34.09 -32.52
CA GLY A 307 -16.55 -34.69 -33.67
C GLY A 307 -17.95 -35.24 -33.35
N TYR A 308 -18.72 -35.53 -34.39
CA TYR A 308 -20.01 -36.24 -34.26
C TYR A 308 -19.88 -37.70 -34.69
N VAL A 309 -20.48 -38.60 -33.91
CA VAL A 309 -20.54 -40.04 -34.16
C VAL A 309 -21.95 -40.58 -33.91
N SER A 310 -22.23 -41.78 -34.40
CA SER A 310 -23.50 -42.46 -34.13
C SER A 310 -23.57 -42.98 -32.69
N GLN A 311 -24.79 -43.26 -32.21
CA GLN A 311 -24.99 -43.85 -30.89
C GLN A 311 -24.36 -45.25 -30.80
N ALA A 312 -24.47 -46.09 -31.84
CA ALA A 312 -23.82 -47.41 -31.82
C ALA A 312 -22.29 -47.34 -31.75
N PHE A 313 -21.66 -46.32 -32.34
CA PHE A 313 -20.22 -46.15 -32.16
C PHE A 313 -19.87 -45.94 -30.68
N LEU A 314 -20.65 -45.13 -29.96
CA LEU A 314 -20.48 -44.98 -28.51
C LEU A 314 -20.80 -46.27 -27.78
N ASP A 315 -21.91 -46.94 -28.09
CA ASP A 315 -22.34 -48.15 -27.39
C ASP A 315 -21.40 -49.34 -27.60
N SER A 316 -20.68 -49.37 -28.73
CA SER A 316 -19.64 -50.37 -29.03
C SER A 316 -18.45 -50.32 -28.05
N ARG A 317 -18.34 -49.26 -27.25
CA ARG A 317 -17.30 -49.05 -26.26
C ARG A 317 -17.91 -48.97 -24.86
N PRO A 318 -17.50 -49.81 -23.91
CA PRO A 318 -17.87 -49.66 -22.52
C PRO A 318 -17.55 -48.25 -22.01
N THR A 319 -18.48 -47.66 -21.26
CA THR A 319 -18.23 -46.40 -20.57
C THR A 319 -17.17 -46.63 -19.50
N GLY A 320 -16.07 -45.88 -19.56
CA GLY A 320 -15.00 -45.90 -18.59
C GLY A 320 -15.17 -44.83 -17.51
N THR A 321 -14.05 -44.48 -16.87
CA THR A 321 -13.96 -43.43 -15.85
C THR A 321 -14.50 -42.10 -16.35
N ARG A 322 -15.26 -41.42 -15.50
CA ARG A 322 -15.65 -40.02 -15.69
C ARG A 322 -14.42 -39.13 -15.63
N LEU A 323 -14.17 -38.38 -16.70
CA LEU A 323 -12.90 -37.69 -16.88
C LEU A 323 -12.82 -36.45 -15.97
N GLY A 324 -11.88 -36.49 -15.02
CA GLY A 324 -11.43 -35.32 -14.28
C GLY A 324 -10.25 -34.63 -14.99
N ARG A 325 -9.33 -34.05 -14.22
CA ARG A 325 -8.14 -33.37 -14.77
C ARG A 325 -6.94 -34.28 -15.03
N PHE A 326 -7.12 -35.59 -14.93
CA PHE A 326 -6.03 -36.54 -15.06
C PHE A 326 -6.25 -37.50 -16.22
N LEU A 327 -5.16 -37.81 -16.90
CA LEU A 327 -5.07 -38.77 -17.98
C LEU A 327 -4.11 -39.88 -17.58
N ARG A 328 -4.41 -41.11 -18.01
CA ARG A 328 -3.51 -42.26 -17.81
C ARG A 328 -3.07 -42.81 -19.16
N ASP A 329 -1.77 -42.99 -19.31
CA ASP A 329 -1.19 -43.59 -20.51
C ASP A 329 -1.20 -45.13 -20.46
N ARG A 330 -0.75 -45.75 -21.54
CA ARG A 330 -0.62 -47.21 -21.63
C ARG A 330 0.38 -47.83 -20.65
N ALA A 331 1.39 -47.07 -20.22
CA ALA A 331 2.42 -47.53 -19.29
C ALA A 331 1.91 -47.49 -17.83
N GLY A 332 0.73 -46.89 -17.62
CA GLY A 332 0.11 -46.73 -16.31
C GLY A 332 0.51 -45.46 -15.58
N LEU A 333 1.25 -44.56 -16.24
CA LEU A 333 1.60 -43.25 -15.69
C LEU A 333 0.40 -42.32 -15.78
N VAL A 334 0.20 -41.53 -14.72
CA VAL A 334 -0.91 -40.57 -14.62
C VAL A 334 -0.37 -39.16 -14.76
N TYR A 335 -1.10 -38.30 -15.46
CA TYR A 335 -0.71 -36.93 -15.75
C TYR A 335 -1.85 -35.98 -15.44
N LEU A 336 -1.57 -34.85 -14.77
CA LEU A 336 -2.47 -33.70 -14.77
C LEU A 336 -2.44 -33.07 -16.17
N VAL A 337 -3.61 -32.75 -16.73
CA VAL A 337 -3.73 -32.06 -18.01
C VAL A 337 -4.28 -30.63 -17.84
N ASP A 338 -3.52 -29.65 -18.32
CA ASP A 338 -3.97 -28.26 -18.41
C ASP A 338 -3.56 -27.62 -19.73
N ARG A 339 -4.54 -27.17 -20.51
CA ARG A 339 -4.39 -26.55 -21.86
C ARG A 339 -3.33 -27.21 -22.75
N GLY A 340 -3.42 -28.53 -22.93
CA GLY A 340 -2.50 -29.24 -23.80
C GLY A 340 -1.16 -29.62 -23.15
N TRP A 341 -0.90 -29.27 -21.89
CA TRP A 341 0.30 -29.67 -21.15
C TRP A 341 0.02 -30.85 -20.22
N LEU A 342 1.00 -31.75 -20.11
CA LEU A 342 0.97 -32.90 -19.21
C LEU A 342 2.00 -32.75 -18.09
N PHE A 343 1.55 -32.86 -16.84
CA PHE A 343 2.42 -32.91 -15.66
C PHE A 343 2.33 -34.28 -15.00
N GLN A 344 3.43 -35.02 -15.00
CA GLN A 344 3.48 -36.40 -14.54
C GLN A 344 3.32 -36.49 -13.03
N VAL A 345 2.31 -37.23 -12.58
CA VAL A 345 2.10 -37.59 -11.19
C VAL A 345 3.18 -38.57 -10.75
N ARG A 346 3.85 -38.29 -9.63
CA ARG A 346 4.94 -39.13 -9.11
C ARG A 346 4.44 -40.46 -8.56
N ASP A 347 3.38 -40.41 -7.76
CA ASP A 347 2.85 -41.55 -7.02
C ASP A 347 1.37 -41.35 -6.64
N CYS A 348 0.72 -42.40 -6.15
CA CYS A 348 -0.69 -42.35 -5.78
C CYS A 348 -0.98 -41.46 -4.56
N ALA A 349 0.01 -41.16 -3.72
CA ALA A 349 -0.16 -40.24 -2.60
C ALA A 349 -0.25 -38.80 -3.10
N GLN A 350 0.57 -38.41 -4.08
CA GLN A 350 0.46 -37.12 -4.76
C GLN A 350 -0.89 -36.98 -5.45
N LEU A 351 -1.35 -38.01 -6.17
CA LEU A 351 -2.68 -37.98 -6.80
C LEU A 351 -3.80 -37.76 -5.77
N SER A 352 -3.70 -38.42 -4.61
CA SER A 352 -4.67 -38.29 -3.51
C SER A 352 -4.66 -36.89 -2.89
N ALA A 353 -3.48 -36.26 -2.77
CA ALA A 353 -3.37 -34.87 -2.34
C ALA A 353 -4.04 -33.91 -3.34
N TRP A 354 -4.06 -34.29 -4.61
CA TRP A 354 -4.76 -33.60 -5.70
C TRP A 354 -6.22 -34.04 -5.88
N GLY A 355 -6.80 -34.74 -4.90
CA GLY A 355 -8.23 -35.03 -4.83
C GLY A 355 -8.71 -36.18 -5.71
N ALA A 356 -7.79 -37.01 -6.24
CA ALA A 356 -8.15 -38.16 -7.06
C ALA A 356 -7.40 -39.43 -6.63
N ARG A 357 -7.83 -40.63 -7.05
CA ARG A 357 -7.17 -41.89 -6.69
C ARG A 357 -6.70 -42.63 -7.93
N CYS A 358 -5.60 -43.38 -7.81
CA CYS A 358 -5.05 -44.18 -8.91
C CYS A 358 -6.07 -45.20 -9.46
N GLU A 359 -6.92 -45.74 -8.58
CA GLU A 359 -7.99 -46.68 -8.93
C GLU A 359 -9.04 -46.05 -9.84
N ASP A 360 -9.32 -44.76 -9.67
CA ASP A 360 -10.33 -44.05 -10.47
C ASP A 360 -9.92 -44.08 -11.96
N TYR A 361 -8.62 -44.03 -12.25
CA TYR A 361 -8.07 -44.05 -13.62
C TYR A 361 -7.60 -45.42 -14.08
N ALA A 362 -7.83 -46.51 -13.31
CA ALA A 362 -7.29 -47.83 -13.64
C ALA A 362 -7.74 -48.36 -15.01
N ALA A 363 -8.97 -48.04 -15.41
CA ALA A 363 -9.55 -48.43 -16.69
C ALA A 363 -9.23 -47.47 -17.85
N MET A 364 -8.51 -46.36 -17.60
CA MET A 364 -8.18 -45.38 -18.63
C MET A 364 -6.81 -45.68 -19.23
N GLN A 365 -6.74 -45.74 -20.56
CA GLN A 365 -5.50 -45.92 -21.30
C GLN A 365 -5.57 -45.12 -22.60
N LEU A 366 -4.94 -43.95 -22.61
CA LEU A 366 -4.76 -43.19 -23.84
C LEU A 366 -3.70 -43.86 -24.70
N SER A 367 -3.92 -43.83 -26.02
CA SER A 367 -2.97 -44.35 -26.98
C SER A 367 -1.69 -43.49 -27.03
N ASP A 368 -0.59 -44.05 -27.50
CA ASP A 368 0.66 -43.29 -27.61
C ASP A 368 0.50 -42.11 -28.58
N ALA A 369 -0.27 -42.28 -29.65
CA ALA A 369 -0.61 -41.21 -30.58
C ALA A 369 -1.43 -40.08 -29.92
N GLN A 370 -2.38 -40.42 -29.02
CA GLN A 370 -3.14 -39.41 -28.26
C GLN A 370 -2.24 -38.67 -27.28
N MET A 371 -1.40 -39.39 -26.54
CA MET A 371 -0.45 -38.79 -25.61
C MET A 371 0.56 -37.89 -26.31
N ALA A 372 0.97 -38.22 -27.53
CA ALA A 372 1.89 -37.41 -28.34
C ALA A 372 1.29 -36.07 -28.81
N GLY A 373 -0.03 -35.89 -28.76
CA GLY A 373 -0.69 -34.61 -29.06
C GLY A 373 -0.44 -33.53 -28.00
N PHE A 374 -0.01 -33.92 -26.80
CA PHE A 374 0.23 -33.00 -25.69
C PHE A 374 1.70 -32.63 -25.51
N VAL A 375 1.95 -31.45 -24.95
CA VAL A 375 3.28 -30.98 -24.56
C VAL A 375 3.65 -31.55 -23.18
N LYS A 376 4.86 -32.10 -23.03
CA LYS A 376 5.35 -32.62 -21.75
C LYS A 376 5.85 -31.47 -20.86
N GLY A 377 5.16 -31.21 -19.75
CA GLY A 377 5.48 -30.16 -18.77
C GLY A 377 6.40 -30.58 -17.62
N GLY A 378 6.79 -31.85 -17.56
CA GLY A 378 7.64 -32.39 -16.50
C GLY A 378 6.84 -33.06 -15.38
N ALA A 379 7.41 -33.12 -14.18
CA ALA A 379 6.74 -33.69 -13.00
C ALA A 379 5.70 -32.71 -12.42
N LEU A 380 4.58 -33.25 -11.92
CA LEU A 380 3.61 -32.51 -11.14
C LEU A 380 4.26 -32.00 -9.85
N SER A 381 4.08 -30.71 -9.57
CA SER A 381 4.54 -30.09 -8.32
C SER A 381 3.34 -29.75 -7.45
N ASP A 382 3.49 -29.90 -6.14
CA ASP A 382 2.48 -29.48 -5.16
C ASP A 382 2.48 -27.97 -4.96
N SER A 383 3.47 -27.26 -5.53
CA SER A 383 3.54 -25.80 -5.58
C SER A 383 3.07 -25.29 -6.93
N VAL A 384 2.09 -24.39 -6.92
CA VAL A 384 1.44 -23.88 -8.13
C VAL A 384 1.47 -22.37 -8.13
N VAL A 385 1.85 -21.80 -9.28
CA VAL A 385 1.60 -20.39 -9.61
C VAL A 385 0.55 -20.36 -10.69
N THR A 386 -0.60 -19.76 -10.43
CA THR A 386 -1.65 -19.69 -11.43
C THR A 386 -1.33 -18.64 -12.50
N HIS A 387 -1.87 -18.78 -13.70
CA HIS A 387 -1.73 -17.76 -14.73
C HIS A 387 -2.30 -16.40 -14.32
N GLU A 388 -3.23 -16.38 -13.36
CA GLU A 388 -3.82 -15.21 -12.71
C GLU A 388 -2.91 -14.60 -11.62
N GLY A 389 -1.71 -15.16 -11.42
CA GLY A 389 -0.70 -14.68 -10.49
C GLY A 389 -0.90 -15.12 -9.03
N LYS A 390 -1.85 -16.02 -8.76
CA LYS A 390 -2.09 -16.57 -7.43
C LYS A 390 -1.09 -17.67 -7.13
N ARG A 391 -0.82 -17.92 -5.85
CA ARG A 391 0.12 -18.95 -5.40
C ARG A 391 -0.61 -19.93 -4.50
N PHE A 392 -0.48 -21.21 -4.78
CA PHE A 392 -1.09 -22.28 -3.99
C PHE A 392 -0.06 -23.36 -3.66
N VAL A 393 -0.22 -23.98 -2.49
CA VAL A 393 0.40 -25.26 -2.16
C VAL A 393 -0.70 -26.29 -1.93
N VAL A 394 -0.57 -27.46 -2.55
CA VAL A 394 -1.53 -28.56 -2.46
C VAL A 394 -1.04 -29.60 -1.46
N TYR A 395 -1.79 -29.83 -0.40
CA TYR A 395 -1.53 -30.91 0.56
C TYR A 395 -2.80 -31.27 1.32
N GLY A 396 -2.86 -32.49 1.89
CA GLY A 396 -4.01 -32.93 2.68
C GLY A 396 -5.35 -32.94 1.92
N GLY A 397 -5.33 -33.02 0.58
CA GLY A 397 -6.53 -32.93 -0.25
C GLY A 397 -7.12 -31.52 -0.37
N GLN A 398 -6.34 -30.48 -0.05
CA GLN A 398 -6.78 -29.08 -0.05
C GLN A 398 -5.80 -28.20 -0.84
N ARG A 399 -6.30 -27.07 -1.35
CA ARG A 399 -5.48 -26.00 -1.91
C ARG A 399 -5.29 -24.89 -0.87
N HIS A 400 -4.05 -24.52 -0.59
CA HIS A 400 -3.70 -23.50 0.39
C HIS A 400 -3.11 -22.28 -0.32
N GLU A 401 -3.87 -21.18 -0.38
CA GLU A 401 -3.38 -19.93 -0.98
C GLU A 401 -2.27 -19.34 -0.12
N ALA A 402 -1.16 -18.98 -0.74
CA ALA A 402 -0.04 -18.32 -0.07
C ALA A 402 -0.08 -16.81 -0.34
N ALA A 403 0.01 -16.01 0.72
CA ALA A 403 -0.06 -14.55 0.62
C ALA A 403 1.11 -13.95 -0.17
N ASP A 404 2.31 -14.54 -0.05
CA ASP A 404 3.50 -14.19 -0.82
C ASP A 404 4.45 -15.40 -0.92
N GLU A 405 5.55 -15.24 -1.68
CA GLU A 405 6.55 -16.30 -1.87
C GLU A 405 7.20 -16.74 -0.55
N ALA A 406 7.48 -15.80 0.36
CA ALA A 406 8.04 -16.11 1.67
C ALA A 406 7.07 -16.93 2.54
N SER A 407 5.75 -16.77 2.34
CA SER A 407 4.73 -17.54 3.06
C SER A 407 4.66 -19.00 2.63
N LEU A 408 5.25 -19.39 1.49
CA LEU A 408 5.32 -20.79 1.05
C LEU A 408 6.11 -21.68 2.03
N ALA A 409 7.05 -21.10 2.77
CA ALA A 409 7.83 -21.81 3.79
C ALA A 409 6.98 -22.29 4.99
N LEU A 410 5.74 -21.82 5.12
CA LEU A 410 4.80 -22.26 6.15
C LEU A 410 4.09 -23.58 5.80
N ALA A 411 4.23 -24.07 4.57
CA ALA A 411 3.65 -25.35 4.18
C ALA A 411 4.30 -26.49 4.98
N PRO A 412 3.52 -27.49 5.47
CA PRO A 412 4.06 -28.64 6.20
C PRO A 412 4.87 -29.59 5.29
N VAL A 413 4.70 -29.46 3.97
CA VAL A 413 5.46 -30.17 2.95
C VAL A 413 6.32 -29.13 2.23
N ALA A 414 7.62 -29.38 2.13
CA ALA A 414 8.53 -28.51 1.41
C ALA A 414 8.06 -28.39 -0.05
N PRO A 415 7.66 -27.19 -0.52
CA PRO A 415 7.15 -27.03 -1.86
C PRO A 415 8.27 -27.28 -2.88
N GLY A 416 8.00 -28.13 -3.86
CA GLY A 416 8.87 -28.27 -5.03
C GLY A 416 8.88 -26.98 -5.89
N PRO A 417 9.70 -26.94 -6.96
CA PRO A 417 9.65 -25.86 -7.94
C PRO A 417 8.22 -25.66 -8.43
N PRO A 418 7.71 -24.42 -8.53
CA PRO A 418 6.32 -24.20 -8.89
C PRO A 418 6.06 -24.56 -10.35
N ILE A 419 4.90 -25.17 -10.62
CA ILE A 419 4.37 -25.30 -11.98
C ILE A 419 3.36 -24.20 -12.27
N ALA A 420 3.26 -23.82 -13.55
CA ALA A 420 2.26 -22.89 -14.02
C ALA A 420 1.04 -23.66 -14.56
N VAL A 421 -0.12 -23.44 -13.95
CA VAL A 421 -1.41 -23.97 -14.42
C VAL A 421 -2.49 -22.90 -14.25
N ARG A 422 -3.67 -23.05 -14.86
CA ARG A 422 -4.82 -22.19 -14.53
C ARG A 422 -5.36 -22.53 -13.16
N GLU A 423 -6.01 -21.56 -12.51
CA GLU A 423 -6.72 -21.81 -11.26
C GLU A 423 -7.81 -22.90 -11.39
N ALA A 424 -8.39 -23.06 -12.59
CA ALA A 424 -9.35 -24.13 -12.89
C ALA A 424 -8.79 -25.54 -12.65
N ALA A 425 -7.48 -25.75 -12.79
CA ALA A 425 -6.84 -27.03 -12.48
C ALA A 425 -6.93 -27.39 -10.99
N LEU A 426 -7.10 -26.37 -10.13
CA LEU A 426 -7.25 -26.52 -8.68
C LEU A 426 -8.71 -26.51 -8.24
N ALA A 427 -9.69 -26.35 -9.13
CA ALA A 427 -11.09 -26.08 -8.77
C ALA A 427 -11.76 -27.24 -8.01
N ALA A 428 -11.30 -28.48 -8.23
CA ALA A 428 -11.78 -29.66 -7.53
C ALA A 428 -11.28 -29.74 -6.07
N LEU A 429 -10.26 -28.95 -5.71
CA LEU A 429 -9.68 -28.96 -4.37
C LEU A 429 -10.38 -27.93 -3.47
N PRO A 430 -10.90 -28.34 -2.31
CA PRO A 430 -11.41 -27.39 -1.32
C PRO A 430 -10.28 -26.46 -0.81
N HIS A 431 -10.63 -25.21 -0.50
CA HIS A 431 -9.68 -24.31 0.15
C HIS A 431 -9.31 -24.83 1.55
N GLY A 432 -8.03 -24.80 1.86
CA GLY A 432 -7.50 -24.99 3.20
C GLY A 432 -7.19 -23.68 3.91
N ALA A 433 -6.60 -23.77 5.10
CA ALA A 433 -6.10 -22.58 5.81
C ALA A 433 -5.00 -21.89 4.96
N PRO A 434 -5.08 -20.57 4.73
CA PRO A 434 -4.10 -19.88 3.91
C PRO A 434 -2.72 -19.85 4.58
N LEU A 435 -1.68 -19.81 3.76
CA LEU A 435 -0.30 -19.66 4.22
C LEU A 435 0.04 -18.16 4.26
N VAL A 436 0.06 -17.58 5.46
CA VAL A 436 0.33 -16.16 5.68
C VAL A 436 1.37 -15.99 6.77
N ARG A 437 2.55 -15.47 6.41
CA ARG A 437 3.59 -15.17 7.41
C ARG A 437 3.19 -13.99 8.31
N PRO A 438 3.65 -13.97 9.57
CA PRO A 438 3.43 -12.84 10.47
C PRO A 438 4.04 -11.52 9.96
N GLY A 439 3.38 -10.42 10.33
CA GLY A 439 3.77 -9.05 9.98
C GLY A 439 3.25 -8.62 8.61
N LEU A 440 2.06 -9.08 8.22
CA LEU A 440 1.38 -8.71 6.98
C LEU A 440 -0.03 -8.22 7.26
N VAL A 441 -0.53 -7.32 6.40
CA VAL A 441 -1.98 -7.10 6.27
C VAL A 441 -2.47 -7.93 5.09
N VAL A 442 -3.49 -8.75 5.30
CA VAL A 442 -4.19 -9.46 4.24
C VAL A 442 -5.54 -8.81 4.00
N ARG A 443 -5.88 -8.66 2.71
CA ARG A 443 -7.13 -8.07 2.24
C ARG A 443 -7.90 -9.10 1.46
N ASP A 444 -9.17 -9.28 1.81
CA ASP A 444 -10.10 -10.05 1.01
C ASP A 444 -10.24 -9.40 -0.38
N ARG A 445 -9.91 -10.17 -1.42
CA ARG A 445 -9.88 -9.71 -2.81
C ARG A 445 -11.24 -9.22 -3.31
N SER A 446 -12.34 -9.72 -2.75
CA SER A 446 -13.70 -9.40 -3.16
C SER A 446 -14.37 -8.32 -2.30
N THR A 447 -14.21 -8.40 -0.97
CA THR A 447 -14.92 -7.52 -0.04
C THR A 447 -14.09 -6.32 0.41
N GLY A 448 -12.77 -6.36 0.20
CA GLY A 448 -11.84 -5.34 0.70
C GLY A 448 -11.66 -5.34 2.22
N VAL A 449 -12.20 -6.34 2.92
CA VAL A 449 -12.03 -6.47 4.37
C VAL A 449 -10.59 -6.84 4.69
N ASP A 450 -10.01 -6.14 5.66
CA ASP A 450 -8.62 -6.30 6.06
C ASP A 450 -8.47 -7.07 7.36
N ALA A 451 -7.38 -7.84 7.45
CA ALA A 451 -6.92 -8.48 8.67
C ALA A 451 -5.40 -8.33 8.82
N LEU A 452 -4.95 -8.00 10.03
CA LEU A 452 -3.54 -8.01 10.41
C LEU A 452 -3.18 -9.41 10.91
N VAL A 453 -2.23 -10.07 10.25
CA VAL A 453 -1.68 -11.36 10.68
C VAL A 453 -0.37 -11.11 11.42
N ASP A 454 -0.36 -11.40 12.72
CA ASP A 454 0.77 -11.20 13.62
C ASP A 454 1.25 -12.54 14.22
N GLU A 455 2.39 -12.55 14.92
CA GLU A 455 3.08 -13.78 15.36
C GLU A 455 2.25 -14.64 16.34
N GLY A 456 1.33 -14.03 17.10
CA GLY A 456 0.50 -14.73 18.07
C GLY A 456 -1.01 -14.69 17.80
N ALA A 457 -1.48 -13.88 16.84
CA ALA A 457 -2.91 -13.68 16.62
C ALA A 457 -3.20 -13.06 15.24
N THR A 458 -4.43 -13.22 14.79
CA THR A 458 -4.99 -12.45 13.67
C THR A 458 -5.99 -11.43 14.22
N TYR A 459 -5.95 -10.20 13.72
CA TYR A 459 -6.87 -9.13 14.11
C TYR A 459 -7.65 -8.62 12.89
N ALA A 460 -8.94 -8.36 13.06
CA ALA A 460 -9.67 -7.57 12.06
C ALA A 460 -9.04 -6.17 11.99
N VAL A 461 -9.04 -5.52 10.84
CA VAL A 461 -8.68 -4.10 10.74
C VAL A 461 -9.93 -3.31 10.35
N ALA A 462 -10.26 -2.28 11.13
CA ALA A 462 -11.45 -1.48 10.84
C ALA A 462 -11.32 -0.78 9.48
N ALA A 463 -12.45 -0.61 8.79
CA ALA A 463 -12.50 -0.14 7.42
C ALA A 463 -11.72 1.17 7.21
N GLY A 464 -10.90 1.21 6.16
CA GLY A 464 -10.10 2.37 5.77
C GLY A 464 -8.84 2.63 6.60
N LEU A 465 -8.63 1.97 7.75
CA LEU A 465 -7.44 2.22 8.56
C LEU A 465 -6.15 1.74 7.90
N THR A 466 -6.16 0.62 7.17
CA THR A 466 -4.98 0.12 6.45
C THR A 466 -4.41 1.16 5.48
N ASP A 467 -5.28 1.88 4.78
CA ASP A 467 -4.91 2.84 3.75
C ASP A 467 -4.74 4.27 4.31
N ALA A 468 -5.52 4.65 5.33
CA ALA A 468 -5.42 5.96 5.98
C ALA A 468 -4.29 6.05 7.00
N THR A 469 -3.59 4.95 7.28
CA THR A 469 -2.47 4.92 8.21
C THR A 469 -1.24 4.28 7.57
N ARG A 470 -0.11 4.36 8.26
CA ARG A 470 1.13 3.70 7.84
C ARG A 470 1.06 2.17 7.89
N LEU A 471 0.00 1.58 8.47
CA LEU A 471 -0.12 0.14 8.68
C LEU A 471 0.07 -0.66 7.37
N GLY A 472 -0.70 -0.35 6.32
CA GLY A 472 -0.62 -1.06 5.05
C GLY A 472 0.72 -0.86 4.34
N ALA A 473 1.25 0.36 4.36
CA ALA A 473 2.53 0.69 3.73
C ALA A 473 3.74 0.07 4.46
N ALA A 474 3.69 -0.02 5.79
CA ALA A 474 4.76 -0.58 6.61
C ALA A 474 4.84 -2.11 6.55
N LEU A 475 3.69 -2.78 6.59
CA LEU A 475 3.63 -4.24 6.65
C LEU A 475 3.49 -4.89 5.27
N GLY A 476 3.00 -4.13 4.29
CA GLY A 476 2.62 -4.64 2.99
C GLY A 476 1.23 -5.30 3.04
N VAL A 477 0.43 -5.01 2.01
CA VAL A 477 -0.90 -5.61 1.83
C VAL A 477 -0.78 -6.78 0.84
N ARG A 478 -1.38 -7.93 1.18
CA ARG A 478 -1.49 -9.10 0.30
C ARG A 478 -2.95 -9.49 0.11
N LEU A 479 -3.28 -9.93 -1.10
CA LEU A 479 -4.66 -10.30 -1.44
C LEU A 479 -4.86 -11.80 -1.24
N LEU A 480 -6.00 -12.18 -0.66
CA LEU A 480 -6.46 -13.55 -0.57
C LEU A 480 -7.87 -13.68 -1.16
N ASP A 481 -8.21 -14.83 -1.73
CA ASP A 481 -9.58 -15.14 -2.11
C ASP A 481 -10.47 -15.16 -0.87
N THR A 482 -11.74 -14.79 -1.02
CA THR A 482 -12.75 -14.77 0.05
C THR A 482 -12.76 -16.08 0.85
N GLN A 483 -12.66 -17.21 0.14
CA GLN A 483 -12.69 -18.55 0.74
C GLN A 483 -11.42 -18.87 1.54
N SER A 484 -10.26 -18.40 1.08
CA SER A 484 -8.99 -18.48 1.82
C SER A 484 -8.99 -17.54 3.02
N PHE A 485 -9.43 -16.30 2.83
CA PHE A 485 -9.49 -15.26 3.86
C PHE A 485 -10.45 -15.66 5.01
N ALA A 486 -11.59 -16.26 4.70
CA ALA A 486 -12.52 -16.79 5.70
C ALA A 486 -11.94 -17.93 6.55
N ARG A 487 -10.83 -18.55 6.11
CA ARG A 487 -10.13 -19.64 6.81
C ARG A 487 -8.89 -19.18 7.58
N LEU A 488 -8.65 -17.86 7.66
CA LEU A 488 -7.68 -17.32 8.61
C LEU A 488 -8.04 -17.73 10.04
N PRO A 489 -7.06 -17.83 10.96
CA PRO A 489 -7.34 -18.07 12.37
C PRO A 489 -8.38 -17.11 12.94
N ALA A 490 -9.14 -17.58 13.93
CA ALA A 490 -10.16 -16.78 14.59
C ALA A 490 -9.57 -15.44 15.08
N ARG A 491 -10.30 -14.36 14.82
CA ARG A 491 -9.81 -13.02 15.08
C ARG A 491 -9.85 -12.72 16.59
N ALA A 492 -8.71 -12.37 17.16
CA ALA A 492 -8.58 -12.07 18.59
C ALA A 492 -9.17 -10.70 18.97
N GLY A 493 -9.44 -9.84 18.00
CA GLY A 493 -10.00 -8.50 18.19
C GLY A 493 -9.95 -7.66 16.91
N THR A 494 -10.21 -6.36 17.06
CA THR A 494 -10.23 -5.40 15.95
C THR A 494 -9.21 -4.28 16.19
N VAL A 495 -8.34 -4.03 15.22
CA VAL A 495 -7.50 -2.85 15.15
C VAL A 495 -8.39 -1.66 14.83
N GLY A 496 -8.71 -0.88 15.86
CA GLY A 496 -9.57 0.30 15.78
C GLY A 496 -8.82 1.64 15.70
N GLY A 497 -7.50 1.63 15.53
CA GLY A 497 -6.64 2.82 15.41
C GLY A 497 -5.61 3.00 16.54
N VAL A 498 -5.67 2.17 17.59
CA VAL A 498 -4.68 2.11 18.67
C VAL A 498 -4.22 0.66 18.85
N LEU A 499 -2.93 0.47 19.04
CA LEU A 499 -2.27 -0.81 19.30
C LEU A 499 -1.56 -0.76 20.66
N ARG A 500 -1.37 -1.92 21.28
CA ARG A 500 -0.55 -2.09 22.48
C ARG A 500 0.76 -2.79 22.11
N ALA A 501 1.87 -2.11 22.35
CA ALA A 501 3.21 -2.65 22.12
C ALA A 501 3.57 -3.69 23.20
N PRO A 502 4.57 -4.56 22.96
CA PRO A 502 4.98 -5.60 23.92
C PRO A 502 5.40 -5.05 25.28
N GLU A 503 5.99 -3.84 25.33
CA GLU A 503 6.35 -3.17 26.57
C GLU A 503 5.16 -2.52 27.31
N GLY A 504 3.94 -2.71 26.81
CA GLY A 504 2.69 -2.23 27.39
C GLY A 504 2.26 -0.83 26.94
N SER A 505 3.10 -0.13 26.18
CA SER A 505 2.81 1.21 25.68
C SER A 505 1.69 1.22 24.63
N LEU A 506 0.97 2.33 24.55
CA LEU A 506 -0.14 2.51 23.62
C LEU A 506 0.29 3.35 22.44
N LEU A 507 0.13 2.81 21.23
CA LEU A 507 0.55 3.40 19.98
C LEU A 507 -0.66 3.69 19.11
N ALA A 508 -0.90 4.95 18.82
CA ALA A 508 -1.96 5.40 17.94
C ALA A 508 -1.47 5.47 16.48
N LEU A 509 -2.28 4.96 15.56
CA LEU A 509 -1.95 4.87 14.15
C LEU A 509 -2.19 6.22 13.45
N THR A 510 -1.21 6.64 12.66
CA THR A 510 -1.28 7.85 11.82
C THR A 510 -0.86 7.52 10.39
N PRO A 511 -1.07 8.40 9.40
CA PRO A 511 -0.47 8.26 8.06
C PRO A 511 1.06 8.25 8.08
N ALA A 512 1.68 8.79 9.13
CA ALA A 512 3.13 8.90 9.30
C ALA A 512 3.61 7.97 10.44
N ALA A 513 4.55 8.43 11.26
CA ALA A 513 5.02 7.66 12.42
C ALA A 513 3.88 7.47 13.45
N PRO A 514 3.84 6.33 14.15
CA PRO A 514 2.88 6.14 15.24
C PRO A 514 3.09 7.19 16.33
N VAL A 515 2.04 7.44 17.11
CA VAL A 515 2.09 8.37 18.24
C VAL A 515 1.94 7.59 19.53
N ARG A 516 2.87 7.78 20.47
CA ARG A 516 2.77 7.20 21.80
C ARG A 516 1.77 8.00 22.61
N LEU A 517 0.71 7.34 23.07
CA LEU A 517 -0.35 7.96 23.87
C LEU A 517 0.10 8.12 25.32
N THR A 518 -0.12 9.30 25.88
CA THR A 518 0.09 9.59 27.31
C THR A 518 -1.20 9.41 28.12
N ALA A 519 -1.09 9.39 29.45
CA ALA A 519 -2.24 9.23 30.33
C ALA A 519 -3.31 10.32 30.06
N GLY A 520 -4.56 9.92 29.89
CA GLY A 520 -5.69 10.82 29.57
C GLY A 520 -5.97 11.00 28.08
N GLN A 521 -5.06 10.60 27.18
CA GLN A 521 -5.31 10.59 25.74
C GLN A 521 -6.04 9.31 25.33
N LEU A 522 -7.24 9.44 24.76
CA LEU A 522 -8.05 8.34 24.20
C LEU A 522 -8.18 7.08 25.09
N PRO A 523 -8.59 7.20 26.38
CA PRO A 523 -8.58 6.06 27.30
C PRO A 523 -9.53 4.92 26.89
N GLN A 524 -10.64 5.22 26.21
CA GLN A 524 -11.56 4.19 25.70
C GLN A 524 -10.93 3.41 24.53
N ALA A 525 -10.17 4.08 23.67
CA ALA A 525 -9.44 3.41 22.59
C ALA A 525 -8.30 2.53 23.15
N ALA A 526 -7.69 2.96 24.25
CA ALA A 526 -6.63 2.23 24.94
C ALA A 526 -7.10 0.90 25.57
N ALA A 527 -8.32 0.84 26.09
CA ALA A 527 -8.85 -0.33 26.77
C ALA A 527 -9.03 -1.54 25.83
N GLY A 528 -9.44 -1.29 24.58
CA GLY A 528 -9.66 -2.33 23.56
C GLY A 528 -8.49 -2.52 22.57
N ALA A 529 -7.36 -1.86 22.79
CA ALA A 529 -6.23 -1.88 21.86
C ALA A 529 -5.59 -3.28 21.75
N PRO A 530 -5.53 -3.88 20.54
CA PRO A 530 -4.88 -5.19 20.33
C PRO A 530 -3.40 -5.18 20.72
N ALA A 531 -2.94 -6.25 21.37
CA ALA A 531 -1.52 -6.45 21.67
C ALA A 531 -0.79 -7.01 20.45
N VAL A 532 0.23 -6.29 19.97
CA VAL A 532 0.98 -6.66 18.75
C VAL A 532 2.44 -6.95 19.06
N SER A 533 3.08 -7.74 18.20
CA SER A 533 4.49 -8.13 18.31
C SER A 533 5.45 -6.96 18.11
N ALA A 534 6.69 -7.13 18.57
CA ALA A 534 7.78 -6.18 18.33
C ALA A 534 8.05 -5.98 16.83
N ARG A 535 7.79 -7.00 15.99
CA ARG A 535 7.91 -6.92 14.53
C ARG A 535 6.95 -5.87 13.94
N VAL A 536 5.67 -5.91 14.35
CA VAL A 536 4.67 -4.95 13.89
C VAL A 536 5.03 -3.54 14.35
N VAL A 537 5.42 -3.38 15.63
CA VAL A 537 5.84 -2.07 16.17
C VAL A 537 7.05 -1.52 15.42
N ALA A 538 8.08 -2.34 15.18
CA ALA A 538 9.28 -1.92 14.46
C ALA A 538 8.98 -1.48 13.02
N ALA A 539 8.08 -2.18 12.32
CA ALA A 539 7.68 -1.82 10.95
C ALA A 539 6.96 -0.48 10.87
N LEU A 540 6.15 -0.13 11.88
CA LEU A 540 5.46 1.16 11.96
C LEU A 540 6.43 2.33 12.16
N GLY A 541 7.64 2.08 12.69
CA GLY A 541 8.69 3.06 12.91
C GLY A 541 8.65 3.71 14.30
N THR A 542 9.58 4.63 14.55
CA THR A 542 9.78 5.24 15.88
C THR A 542 8.58 6.07 16.31
N PRO A 543 7.94 5.75 17.46
CA PRO A 543 6.83 6.54 17.97
C PRO A 543 7.23 7.95 18.34
N THR A 544 6.30 8.87 18.16
CA THR A 544 6.45 10.28 18.51
C THR A 544 5.50 10.67 19.64
N GLU A 545 5.75 11.79 20.33
CA GLU A 545 4.91 12.29 21.43
C GLU A 545 4.39 13.71 21.16
N GLY A 546 3.30 14.08 21.85
CA GLY A 546 2.72 15.42 21.80
C GLY A 546 1.18 15.43 21.83
N PRO A 547 0.56 16.59 21.56
CA PRO A 547 -0.89 16.72 21.42
C PRO A 547 -1.44 15.81 20.31
N VAL A 548 -2.56 15.14 20.59
CA VAL A 548 -3.19 14.19 19.67
C VAL A 548 -4.47 14.78 19.12
N PHE A 549 -4.54 14.92 17.79
CA PHE A 549 -5.78 15.14 17.09
C PHE A 549 -6.28 13.81 16.54
N ALA A 550 -7.59 13.58 16.57
CA ALA A 550 -8.20 12.34 16.12
C ALA A 550 -9.30 12.62 15.09
N ARG A 551 -9.42 11.74 14.11
CA ARG A 551 -10.56 11.67 13.18
C ARG A 551 -10.77 10.25 12.68
N THR A 552 -11.83 10.03 11.92
CA THR A 552 -12.02 8.75 11.20
C THR A 552 -11.47 8.85 9.78
N PRO A 553 -11.10 7.73 9.14
CA PRO A 553 -10.75 7.74 7.72
C PRO A 553 -11.87 8.27 6.80
N GLN A 554 -13.13 8.13 7.22
CA GLN A 554 -14.31 8.45 6.42
C GLN A 554 -14.86 9.87 6.66
N ALA A 555 -14.45 10.56 7.74
CA ALA A 555 -14.96 11.88 8.10
C ALA A 555 -13.84 12.93 8.17
N PRO A 556 -14.08 14.18 7.73
CA PRO A 556 -13.11 15.26 7.80
C PRO A 556 -13.05 15.92 9.18
N GLU A 557 -14.04 15.67 10.05
CA GLU A 557 -14.15 16.28 11.37
C GLU A 557 -12.94 15.95 12.24
N LEU A 558 -12.29 17.00 12.75
CA LEU A 558 -11.09 16.88 13.57
C LEU A 558 -11.44 17.17 15.03
N PHE A 559 -10.90 16.35 15.93
CA PHE A 559 -11.08 16.51 17.37
C PHE A 559 -9.72 16.58 18.05
N LEU A 560 -9.56 17.42 19.06
CA LEU A 560 -8.47 17.27 20.02
C LEU A 560 -8.86 16.17 21.02
N ALA A 561 -7.99 15.19 21.22
CA ALA A 561 -8.16 14.16 22.21
C ALA A 561 -7.31 14.49 23.46
N ALA A 562 -7.97 15.01 24.49
CA ALA A 562 -7.37 15.38 25.76
C ALA A 562 -8.37 15.19 26.91
N ASP A 563 -7.87 15.00 28.13
CA ASP A 563 -8.70 14.91 29.34
C ASP A 563 -9.85 13.88 29.23
N ALA A 564 -9.57 12.72 28.63
CA ALA A 564 -10.55 11.65 28.38
C ALA A 564 -11.77 12.03 27.51
N ALA A 565 -11.71 13.14 26.78
CA ALA A 565 -12.76 13.61 25.87
C ALA A 565 -12.22 13.94 24.47
N ARG A 566 -13.11 13.92 23.48
CA ARG A 566 -12.87 14.45 22.13
C ARG A 566 -13.54 15.81 22.02
N ARG A 567 -12.77 16.85 21.72
CA ARG A 567 -13.27 18.21 21.61
C ARG A 567 -13.28 18.66 20.16
N PRO A 568 -14.45 18.99 19.58
CA PRO A 568 -14.55 19.39 18.18
C PRO A 568 -13.66 20.60 17.87
N VAL A 569 -12.91 20.52 16.78
CA VAL A 569 -12.10 21.63 16.24
C VAL A 569 -12.86 22.27 15.09
N ALA A 570 -13.34 23.49 15.27
CA ALA A 570 -14.16 24.18 14.27
C ALA A 570 -13.34 24.85 13.15
N ALA A 571 -12.07 25.17 13.40
CA ALA A 571 -11.21 25.88 12.44
C ALA A 571 -9.75 25.46 12.59
N MET A 572 -9.04 25.31 11.45
CA MET A 572 -7.62 24.95 11.43
C MET A 572 -6.71 26.00 12.10
N GLU A 573 -7.13 27.27 12.16
CA GLU A 573 -6.46 28.31 12.96
C GLU A 573 -6.32 27.91 14.43
N THR A 574 -7.30 27.17 14.98
CA THR A 574 -7.24 26.61 16.35
C THR A 574 -6.10 25.62 16.49
N VAL A 575 -5.90 24.77 15.47
CA VAL A 575 -4.82 23.79 15.44
C VAL A 575 -3.48 24.49 15.39
N SER A 576 -3.33 25.49 14.52
CA SER A 576 -2.10 26.28 14.41
C SER A 576 -1.78 27.02 15.71
N ALA A 577 -2.77 27.61 16.37
CA ALA A 577 -2.59 28.29 17.64
C ALA A 577 -2.16 27.34 18.77
N LEU A 578 -2.75 26.14 18.83
CA LEU A 578 -2.42 25.14 19.85
C LEU A 578 -1.03 24.51 19.67
N LEU A 579 -0.64 24.26 18.42
CA LEU A 579 0.63 23.58 18.12
C LEU A 579 1.82 24.53 18.05
N GLY A 580 1.62 25.79 17.65
CA GLY A 580 2.71 26.69 17.33
C GLY A 580 3.61 26.09 16.24
N SER A 581 4.86 25.78 16.59
CA SER A 581 5.83 25.13 15.69
C SER A 581 5.82 23.60 15.75
N GLN A 582 5.02 22.99 16.63
CA GLN A 582 4.93 21.53 16.74
C GLN A 582 4.21 20.91 15.53
N PRO A 583 4.59 19.70 15.09
CA PRO A 583 3.93 19.03 13.98
C PRO A 583 2.51 18.60 14.35
N LEU A 584 1.59 18.71 13.40
CA LEU A 584 0.23 18.19 13.54
C LEU A 584 0.23 16.66 13.52
N ARG A 585 -0.27 16.06 14.60
CA ARG A 585 -0.42 14.61 14.76
C ARG A 585 -1.88 14.22 14.66
N VAL A 586 -2.28 13.70 13.49
CA VAL A 586 -3.64 13.20 13.27
C VAL A 586 -3.66 11.67 13.36
N VAL A 587 -4.24 11.18 14.44
CA VAL A 587 -4.54 9.77 14.67
C VAL A 587 -5.82 9.40 13.91
N MET A 588 -5.78 8.27 13.23
CA MET A 588 -6.95 7.69 12.58
C MET A 588 -7.57 6.63 13.48
N LEU A 589 -8.84 6.82 13.82
CA LEU A 589 -9.62 5.89 14.62
C LEU A 589 -10.79 5.34 13.81
N SER A 590 -11.21 4.12 14.10
CA SER A 590 -12.49 3.62 13.61
C SER A 590 -13.64 4.47 14.15
N ALA A 591 -14.77 4.51 13.42
CA ALA A 591 -15.95 5.26 13.85
C ALA A 591 -16.46 4.82 15.23
N GLU A 592 -16.44 3.51 15.50
CA GLU A 592 -16.84 2.93 16.78
C GLU A 592 -15.92 3.40 17.92
N VAL A 593 -14.60 3.30 17.74
CA VAL A 593 -13.63 3.74 18.75
C VAL A 593 -13.71 5.24 19.01
N LEU A 594 -13.84 6.06 17.97
CA LEU A 594 -13.97 7.50 18.16
C LEU A 594 -15.30 7.84 18.84
N ALA A 595 -16.40 7.15 18.52
CA ALA A 595 -17.73 7.35 19.12
C ALA A 595 -17.77 7.02 20.62
N ALA A 596 -16.97 6.06 21.07
CA ALA A 596 -16.85 5.71 22.48
C ALA A 596 -16.16 6.80 23.33
N VAL A 597 -15.45 7.76 22.71
CA VAL A 597 -14.83 8.88 23.43
C VAL A 597 -15.88 9.98 23.68
N PRO A 598 -16.13 10.38 24.94
CA PRO A 598 -17.08 11.44 25.28
C PRO A 598 -16.80 12.74 24.54
N VAL A 599 -17.85 13.43 24.08
CA VAL A 599 -17.72 14.73 23.41
C VAL A 599 -17.61 15.82 24.48
N GLY A 600 -16.49 16.55 24.47
CA GLY A 600 -16.30 17.73 25.31
C GLY A 600 -16.76 19.02 24.62
N ALA A 601 -16.66 20.14 25.33
CA ALA A 601 -16.95 21.46 24.75
C ALA A 601 -16.07 21.72 23.52
N PRO A 602 -16.60 22.35 22.45
CA PRO A 602 -15.82 22.68 21.26
C PRO A 602 -14.61 23.55 21.63
N LEU A 603 -13.52 23.37 20.90
CA LEU A 603 -12.33 24.21 21.08
C LEU A 603 -12.55 25.57 20.46
N LEU A 604 -12.29 26.59 21.25
CA LEU A 604 -12.13 27.97 20.81
C LEU A 604 -10.65 28.23 20.57
N THR A 605 -10.33 29.03 19.55
CA THR A 605 -8.95 29.40 19.20
C THR A 605 -8.29 30.17 20.36
N PRO A 606 -7.17 29.71 20.93
CA PRO A 606 -6.43 30.50 21.91
C PRO A 606 -6.05 31.89 21.36
N GLY A 607 -6.18 32.93 22.18
CA GLY A 607 -5.80 34.31 21.83
C GLY A 607 -6.90 35.14 21.14
N ILE A 608 -8.05 34.56 20.78
CA ILE A 608 -9.20 35.36 20.31
C ILE A 608 -10.04 35.85 21.49
N VAL A 609 -10.76 36.95 21.28
CA VAL A 609 -11.78 37.43 22.21
C VAL A 609 -13.15 36.94 21.77
N VAL A 610 -13.91 36.42 22.73
CA VAL A 610 -15.26 35.93 22.52
C VAL A 610 -16.24 36.50 23.55
N LYS A 611 -17.52 36.53 23.20
CA LYS A 611 -18.61 36.70 24.15
C LYS A 611 -19.63 35.58 23.98
N ALA A 612 -20.32 35.23 25.06
CA ALA A 612 -21.48 34.33 24.96
C ALA A 612 -22.65 35.06 24.32
N ALA A 613 -23.43 34.36 23.48
CA ALA A 613 -24.67 34.88 22.93
C ALA A 613 -25.59 35.43 24.04
N GLY A 614 -26.04 36.68 23.90
CA GLY A 614 -26.88 37.36 24.90
C GLY A 614 -26.16 37.88 26.15
N ALA A 615 -24.84 37.68 26.30
CA ALA A 615 -24.05 38.21 27.41
C ALA A 615 -23.23 39.45 26.99
N PRO A 616 -23.06 40.46 27.88
CA PRO A 616 -22.28 41.66 27.57
C PRO A 616 -20.78 41.48 27.79
N GLU A 617 -20.36 40.43 28.52
CA GLU A 617 -18.97 40.23 28.94
C GLU A 617 -18.11 39.63 27.82
N LEU A 618 -16.93 40.22 27.63
CA LEU A 618 -15.89 39.72 26.72
C LEU A 618 -14.85 38.92 27.48
N TYR A 619 -14.40 37.83 26.87
CA TYR A 619 -13.39 36.93 27.40
C TYR A 619 -12.32 36.63 26.37
N LEU A 620 -11.05 36.76 26.73
CA LEU A 620 -9.93 36.21 25.99
C LEU A 620 -9.90 34.69 26.21
N VAL A 621 -9.89 33.91 25.14
CA VAL A 621 -9.73 32.45 25.20
C VAL A 621 -8.29 32.15 25.56
N ASP A 622 -8.08 31.47 26.69
CA ASP A 622 -6.77 31.14 27.23
C ASP A 622 -6.51 29.63 27.25
N GLY A 623 -5.67 29.18 26.31
CA GLY A 623 -5.39 27.77 26.08
C GLY A 623 -6.64 26.97 25.73
N THR A 624 -6.70 25.73 26.21
CA THR A 624 -7.83 24.84 25.94
C THR A 624 -8.93 24.91 27.00
N SER A 625 -8.64 25.44 28.21
CA SER A 625 -9.51 25.24 29.38
C SER A 625 -9.87 26.51 30.14
N THR A 626 -9.23 27.65 29.86
CA THR A 626 -9.42 28.90 30.62
C THR A 626 -9.94 30.03 29.75
N LYS A 627 -10.71 30.94 30.35
CA LYS A 627 -11.14 32.20 29.73
C LYS A 627 -10.85 33.37 30.67
N VAL A 628 -10.27 34.45 30.18
CA VAL A 628 -9.86 35.60 30.99
C VAL A 628 -10.76 36.79 30.68
N PHE A 629 -11.38 37.38 31.70
CA PHE A 629 -12.29 38.51 31.52
C PHE A 629 -11.56 39.73 30.96
N VAL A 630 -12.12 40.36 29.93
CA VAL A 630 -11.55 41.57 29.31
C VAL A 630 -12.20 42.82 29.92
N PRO A 631 -11.46 43.64 30.69
CA PRO A 631 -12.04 44.78 31.40
C PRO A 631 -12.33 45.99 30.51
N SER A 632 -11.61 46.16 29.39
CA SER A 632 -11.82 47.28 28.45
C SER A 632 -11.21 46.99 27.08
N PHE A 633 -11.69 47.69 26.04
CA PHE A 633 -11.09 47.66 24.70
C PHE A 633 -9.68 48.26 24.65
N ALA A 634 -9.33 49.16 25.58
CA ALA A 634 -7.98 49.74 25.66
C ALA A 634 -6.92 48.66 25.96
N VAL A 635 -7.23 47.70 26.83
CA VAL A 635 -6.35 46.55 27.09
C VAL A 635 -6.14 45.72 25.82
N LEU A 636 -7.21 45.49 25.04
CA LEU A 636 -7.10 44.74 23.78
C LEU A 636 -6.23 45.46 22.75
N ASP A 637 -6.43 46.78 22.58
CA ASP A 637 -5.63 47.61 21.67
C ASP A 637 -4.13 47.58 22.04
N ARG A 638 -3.83 47.69 23.34
CA ARG A 638 -2.46 47.58 23.85
C ARG A 638 -1.81 46.24 23.55
N LEU A 639 -2.58 45.15 23.61
CA LEU A 639 -2.13 43.79 23.29
C LEU A 639 -2.17 43.48 21.79
N GLY A 640 -2.70 44.38 20.95
CA GLY A 640 -2.86 44.18 19.51
C GLY A 640 -3.96 43.20 19.14
N VAL A 641 -4.88 42.89 20.06
CA VAL A 641 -5.99 41.97 19.81
C VAL A 641 -7.16 42.76 19.26
N THR A 642 -7.58 42.44 18.03
CA THR A 642 -8.66 43.18 17.35
C THR A 642 -9.88 42.30 17.13
N GLY A 643 -11.06 42.90 17.31
CA GLY A 643 -12.35 42.23 17.13
C GLY A 643 -12.71 41.25 18.25
N TRP A 644 -13.94 40.74 18.17
CA TRP A 644 -14.44 39.68 19.03
C TRP A 644 -15.46 38.84 18.26
N ARG A 645 -15.69 37.60 18.69
CA ARG A 645 -16.69 36.70 18.09
C ARG A 645 -17.78 36.32 19.10
N GLU A 646 -19.02 36.25 18.65
CA GLU A 646 -20.09 35.67 19.46
C GLU A 646 -20.03 34.14 19.34
N VAL A 647 -20.15 33.45 20.47
CA VAL A 647 -20.18 31.98 20.52
C VAL A 647 -21.37 31.49 21.36
N PRO A 648 -21.86 30.26 21.14
CA PRO A 648 -22.87 29.66 22.01
C PRO A 648 -22.42 29.67 23.48
N ALA A 649 -23.33 29.94 24.41
CA ALA A 649 -23.02 29.95 25.84
C ALA A 649 -22.44 28.61 26.33
N THR A 650 -22.89 27.50 25.74
CA THR A 650 -22.39 26.14 26.00
C THR A 650 -20.92 25.96 25.62
N SER A 651 -20.43 26.65 24.59
CA SER A 651 -19.00 26.62 24.22
C SER A 651 -18.12 27.25 25.29
N LEU A 652 -18.60 28.34 25.93
CA LEU A 652 -17.87 29.02 27.00
C LEU A 652 -18.05 28.39 28.38
N ALA A 653 -19.11 27.60 28.60
CA ALA A 653 -19.34 26.91 29.86
C ALA A 653 -18.24 25.90 30.19
N GLY A 654 -17.61 25.31 29.17
CA GLY A 654 -16.47 24.40 29.33
C GLY A 654 -15.13 25.06 29.67
N TYR A 655 -15.09 26.39 29.77
CA TYR A 655 -13.87 27.16 30.09
C TYR A 655 -13.98 27.80 31.47
N VAL A 656 -12.99 27.51 32.32
CA VAL A 656 -12.86 28.07 33.67
C VAL A 656 -12.52 29.55 33.58
N ARG A 657 -13.20 30.40 34.35
CA ARG A 657 -12.88 31.84 34.40
C ARG A 657 -11.58 32.04 35.18
N GLY A 658 -10.60 32.71 34.57
CA GLY A 658 -9.36 33.11 35.22
C GLY A 658 -9.64 34.02 36.43
N ALA A 659 -8.78 33.94 37.44
CA ALA A 659 -9.00 34.60 38.72
C ALA A 659 -9.05 36.14 38.64
N HIS A 660 -8.38 36.74 37.64
CA HIS A 660 -8.23 38.18 37.50
C HIS A 660 -8.56 38.65 36.08
N PRO A 661 -9.00 39.92 35.90
CA PRO A 661 -9.13 40.51 34.58
C PRO A 661 -7.81 40.56 33.82
N LEU A 662 -7.91 40.59 32.49
CA LEU A 662 -6.78 40.73 31.58
C LEU A 662 -6.09 42.09 31.78
N GLY A 663 -4.79 42.07 32.08
CA GLY A 663 -3.90 43.24 32.08
C GLY A 663 -2.95 43.23 30.89
N THR A 664 -2.11 44.27 30.75
CA THR A 664 -1.15 44.35 29.63
C THR A 664 0.25 43.81 29.93
N ALA A 665 0.51 43.34 31.16
CA ALA A 665 1.70 42.57 31.53
C ALA A 665 1.33 41.08 31.65
N LEU A 666 1.98 40.23 30.86
CA LEU A 666 1.63 38.82 30.70
C LEU A 666 2.81 37.91 31.05
N ALA A 667 2.51 36.78 31.68
CA ALA A 667 3.47 35.72 31.96
C ALA A 667 2.96 34.40 31.38
N CYS A 668 3.79 33.74 30.58
CA CYS A 668 3.43 32.50 29.88
C CYS A 668 4.63 31.54 29.91
N GLY A 669 4.65 30.63 30.90
CA GLY A 669 5.86 29.89 31.23
C GLY A 669 7.02 30.83 31.58
N ASP A 670 8.12 30.74 30.83
CA ASP A 670 9.30 31.60 30.99
C ASP A 670 9.19 32.93 30.24
N LEU A 671 8.22 33.08 29.35
CA LEU A 671 8.05 34.28 28.55
C LEU A 671 7.41 35.40 29.38
N ARG A 672 7.97 36.61 29.29
CA ARG A 672 7.43 37.84 29.89
C ARG A 672 7.11 38.84 28.79
N LEU A 673 5.86 39.25 28.73
CA LEU A 673 5.36 40.13 27.67
C LEU A 673 4.70 41.36 28.25
N VAL A 674 4.87 42.47 27.54
CA VAL A 674 4.18 43.73 27.81
C VAL A 674 3.48 44.24 26.55
N GLY A 675 2.26 44.74 26.70
CA GLY A 675 1.54 45.41 25.62
C GLY A 675 2.18 46.77 25.32
N VAL A 676 2.54 47.00 24.06
CA VAL A 676 3.23 48.23 23.59
C VAL A 676 2.45 48.98 22.50
N GLY A 677 1.12 48.78 22.45
CA GLY A 677 0.26 49.42 21.45
C GLY A 677 0.29 48.67 20.13
N GLY A 678 -0.83 48.03 19.78
CA GLY A 678 -0.94 47.22 18.57
C GLY A 678 -0.13 45.91 18.61
N GLY A 679 0.29 45.43 19.78
CA GLY A 679 0.93 44.13 19.99
C GLY A 679 1.74 44.04 21.29
N VAL A 680 2.41 42.90 21.50
CA VAL A 680 3.21 42.59 22.68
C VAL A 680 4.70 42.57 22.38
N ALA A 681 5.50 43.15 23.27
CA ALA A 681 6.96 43.09 23.23
C ALA A 681 7.50 42.18 24.34
N THR A 682 8.64 41.54 24.09
CA THR A 682 9.32 40.71 25.09
C THR A 682 10.07 41.58 26.09
N ALA A 683 10.02 41.21 27.36
CA ALA A 683 10.80 41.84 28.43
C ALA A 683 11.77 40.83 29.05
N THR A 684 12.92 41.31 29.54
CA THR A 684 13.86 40.46 30.28
C THR A 684 13.21 39.95 31.57
N ARG A 685 13.22 38.63 31.78
CA ARG A 685 12.62 38.01 32.97
C ARG A 685 13.12 38.61 34.28
N ALA A 686 14.42 38.84 34.40
CA ALA A 686 15.02 39.43 35.60
C ALA A 686 14.42 40.81 35.91
N THR A 687 14.36 41.71 34.93
CA THR A 687 13.81 43.06 35.13
C THR A 687 12.31 43.03 35.40
N PHE A 688 11.58 42.19 34.67
CA PHE A 688 10.13 42.10 34.79
C PHE A 688 9.69 41.53 36.16
N ASP A 689 10.35 40.45 36.59
CA ASP A 689 10.07 39.82 37.89
C ASP A 689 10.55 40.74 39.05
N ALA A 690 11.72 41.39 38.92
CA ALA A 690 12.23 42.32 39.93
C ALA A 690 11.39 43.60 40.08
N ALA A 691 10.80 44.09 38.99
CA ALA A 691 9.88 45.22 39.06
C ALA A 691 8.64 44.90 39.90
N GLY A 692 8.15 43.65 39.88
CA GLY A 692 6.95 43.25 40.63
C GLY A 692 5.65 43.80 40.04
N VAL A 693 5.60 43.92 38.71
CA VAL A 693 4.41 44.38 37.98
C VAL A 693 3.27 43.35 38.14
N PRO A 694 2.00 43.77 38.33
CA PRO A 694 0.86 42.86 38.36
C PRO A 694 0.69 42.14 37.01
N THR A 695 0.73 40.80 37.01
CA THR A 695 0.80 39.97 35.80
C THR A 695 -0.46 39.15 35.56
N THR A 696 -0.87 39.02 34.31
CA THR A 696 -1.86 38.01 33.91
C THR A 696 -1.11 36.76 33.44
N VAL A 697 -1.34 35.64 34.11
CA VAL A 697 -0.77 34.35 33.69
C VAL A 697 -1.65 33.82 32.57
N LEU A 698 -1.06 33.51 31.43
CA LEU A 698 -1.72 32.95 30.26
C LEU A 698 -1.03 31.66 29.81
N ASP A 699 -1.77 30.81 29.13
CA ASP A 699 -1.27 29.62 28.46
C ASP A 699 -0.26 30.01 27.35
N PRO A 700 0.81 29.22 27.15
CA PRO A 700 1.78 29.47 26.08
C PRO A 700 1.16 29.60 24.68
N SER A 701 0.10 28.84 24.37
CA SER A 701 -0.59 28.91 23.07
C SER A 701 -1.28 30.26 22.86
N THR A 702 -1.90 30.80 23.91
CA THR A 702 -2.51 32.13 23.91
C THR A 702 -1.48 33.21 23.64
N CYS A 703 -0.34 33.16 24.34
CA CYS A 703 0.73 34.15 24.13
C CYS A 703 1.43 34.01 22.78
N GLY A 704 1.51 32.79 22.24
CA GLY A 704 1.99 32.53 20.89
C GLY A 704 1.12 33.20 19.81
N ALA A 705 -0.19 33.31 20.06
CA ALA A 705 -1.15 33.91 19.14
C ALA A 705 -1.15 35.45 19.15
N LEU A 706 -0.52 36.10 20.14
CA LEU A 706 -0.50 37.56 20.23
C LEU A 706 0.51 38.21 19.25
N PRO A 707 0.15 39.32 18.57
CA PRO A 707 1.06 39.99 17.62
C PRO A 707 2.34 40.51 18.28
N ARG A 708 3.51 40.19 17.72
CA ARG A 708 4.81 40.59 18.26
C ARG A 708 5.22 42.00 17.84
N ARG A 709 5.77 42.77 18.78
CA ARG A 709 6.25 44.16 18.61
C ARG A 709 7.66 44.35 19.19
N GLY A 710 8.57 43.42 18.90
CA GLY A 710 9.98 43.52 19.27
C GLY A 710 10.27 43.17 20.74
N ASP A 711 11.34 43.75 21.26
CA ASP A 711 11.89 43.51 22.61
C ASP A 711 12.11 44.86 23.31
N VAL A 712 11.63 44.98 24.56
CA VAL A 712 11.82 46.16 25.42
C VAL A 712 12.98 45.99 26.40
N GLY A 713 13.61 44.82 26.43
CA GLY A 713 14.78 44.50 27.21
C GLY A 713 14.58 44.75 28.70
N ALA A 714 15.47 45.56 29.27
CA ALA A 714 15.44 45.97 30.66
C ALA A 714 14.81 47.36 30.86
N ALA A 715 13.92 47.80 29.97
CA ALA A 715 13.23 49.08 30.11
C ALA A 715 12.48 49.18 31.46
N PRO A 716 12.44 50.38 32.08
CA PRO A 716 11.66 50.60 33.28
C PRO A 716 10.16 50.49 33.00
N PHE A 717 9.42 49.90 33.93
CA PHE A 717 7.97 49.73 33.81
C PHE A 717 7.24 50.84 34.55
N PHE A 718 6.44 51.60 33.81
CA PHE A 718 5.47 52.51 34.39
C PHE A 718 4.11 51.81 34.44
N VAL A 719 3.33 52.07 35.47
CA VAL A 719 1.96 51.56 35.61
C VAL A 719 0.98 52.72 35.69
N ARG A 720 -0.22 52.45 35.20
CA ARG A 720 -1.41 53.28 35.44
C ARG A 720 -2.63 52.41 35.63
N SER A 721 -3.63 52.97 36.28
CA SER A 721 -4.96 52.36 36.31
C SER A 721 -5.65 52.60 34.97
N THR A 722 -6.49 51.67 34.52
CA THR A 722 -7.34 51.86 33.34
C THR A 722 -8.31 53.05 33.46
N SER A 723 -8.53 53.58 34.67
CA SER A 723 -9.41 54.72 34.94
C SER A 723 -8.67 56.00 35.34
N SER A 724 -7.33 56.04 35.27
CA SER A 724 -6.53 57.23 35.63
C SER A 724 -5.42 57.48 34.61
N THR A 725 -5.04 58.75 34.45
CA THR A 725 -3.87 59.17 33.67
C THR A 725 -2.59 59.23 34.51
N ASP A 726 -2.68 59.05 35.82
CA ASP A 726 -1.54 59.12 36.73
C ASP A 726 -0.58 57.95 36.49
N LEU A 727 0.70 58.28 36.37
CA LEU A 727 1.78 57.31 36.16
C LEU A 727 2.57 57.11 37.44
N ALA A 728 2.92 55.85 37.70
CA ALA A 728 3.88 55.49 38.72
C ALA A 728 4.95 54.58 38.11
N LEU A 729 6.21 54.77 38.50
CA LEU A 729 7.27 53.80 38.21
C LEU A 729 7.06 52.58 39.13
N VAL A 730 7.16 51.37 38.61
CA VAL A 730 7.21 50.15 39.44
C VAL A 730 8.66 49.67 39.51
N ALA A 731 9.18 49.66 40.74
CA ALA A 731 10.50 49.14 41.04
C ALA A 731 10.46 48.48 42.42
N ASP A 732 11.14 47.34 42.57
CA ASP A 732 11.23 46.57 43.82
C ASP A 732 9.86 46.24 44.43
N GLY A 733 8.87 45.95 43.57
CA GLY A 733 7.50 45.64 43.96
C GLY A 733 6.69 46.82 44.51
N ARG A 734 7.19 48.06 44.40
CA ARG A 734 6.51 49.27 44.88
C ARG A 734 6.11 50.18 43.73
N ARG A 735 4.93 50.81 43.84
CA ARG A 735 4.51 51.88 42.93
C ARG A 735 5.03 53.23 43.45
N ARG A 736 5.81 53.94 42.64
CA ARG A 736 6.42 55.23 42.99
C ARG A 736 5.83 56.32 42.09
N PRO A 737 5.02 57.25 42.63
CA PRO A 737 4.35 58.28 41.84
C PRO A 737 5.34 59.11 41.00
N VAL A 738 4.95 59.44 39.77
CA VAL A 738 5.69 60.34 38.89
C VAL A 738 4.78 61.53 38.55
N ASP A 739 5.28 62.74 38.73
CA ASP A 739 4.49 63.98 38.67
C ASP A 739 4.49 64.65 37.28
N ALA A 740 5.47 64.33 36.44
CA ALA A 740 5.61 64.91 35.11
C ALA A 740 6.12 63.90 34.08
N MET A 741 5.65 64.05 32.83
CA MET A 741 6.14 63.24 31.69
C MET A 741 7.63 63.44 31.41
N SER A 742 8.20 64.60 31.73
CA SER A 742 9.64 64.83 31.64
C SER A 742 10.43 63.87 32.55
N THR A 743 9.92 63.58 33.76
CA THR A 743 10.50 62.59 34.66
C THR A 743 10.40 61.18 34.08
N VAL A 744 9.26 60.85 33.46
CA VAL A 744 9.06 59.57 32.77
C VAL A 744 10.11 59.37 31.66
N TYR A 745 10.29 60.36 30.79
CA TYR A 745 11.29 60.30 29.72
C TYR A 745 12.72 60.26 30.25
N ALA A 746 13.04 61.03 31.30
CA ALA A 746 14.37 61.02 31.90
C ALA A 746 14.70 59.68 32.59
N VAL A 747 13.72 59.03 33.22
CA VAL A 747 13.88 57.70 33.82
C VAL A 747 14.00 56.61 32.76
N ALA A 748 13.23 56.70 31.67
CA ALA A 748 13.36 55.80 30.53
C ALA A 748 14.70 55.96 29.81
N GLY A 749 15.21 57.19 29.69
CA GLY A 749 16.41 57.49 28.91
C GLY A 749 16.23 57.08 27.45
N ASP A 750 17.19 56.31 26.93
CA ASP A 750 17.12 55.74 25.57
C ASP A 750 16.30 54.44 25.49
N ALA A 751 15.78 53.93 26.61
CA ALA A 751 14.98 52.72 26.63
C ALA A 751 13.54 52.99 26.12
N PRO A 752 12.88 52.00 25.50
CA PRO A 752 11.47 52.12 25.13
C PRO A 752 10.59 52.49 26.32
N LEU A 753 9.63 53.40 26.13
CA LEU A 753 8.65 53.73 27.15
C LEU A 753 7.62 52.60 27.28
N VAL A 754 7.62 51.91 28.43
CA VAL A 754 6.67 50.83 28.72
C VAL A 754 5.66 51.28 29.77
N VAL A 755 4.40 51.36 29.37
CA VAL A 755 3.27 51.66 30.27
C VAL A 755 2.35 50.46 30.36
N VAL A 756 2.28 49.86 31.55
CA VAL A 756 1.43 48.72 31.87
C VAL A 756 0.10 49.22 32.43
N GLU A 757 -1.00 48.72 31.86
CA GLU A 757 -2.36 49.00 32.32
C GLU A 757 -2.85 47.85 33.18
N VAL A 758 -3.32 48.21 34.38
CA VAL A 758 -3.80 47.28 35.40
C VAL A 758 -5.12 47.82 35.95
N ASP A 759 -6.02 46.96 36.39
CA ASP A 759 -7.22 47.39 37.10
C ASP A 759 -6.87 48.07 38.44
N ALA A 760 -7.74 48.97 38.90
CA ALA A 760 -7.50 49.77 40.10
C ALA A 760 -7.25 48.93 41.37
N PRO A 761 -8.01 47.85 41.68
CA PRO A 761 -7.73 46.98 42.82
C PRO A 761 -6.32 46.35 42.80
N ARG A 762 -5.90 45.80 41.65
CA ARG A 762 -4.57 45.19 41.53
C ARG A 762 -3.45 46.23 41.59
N LEU A 763 -3.65 47.41 41.04
CA LEU A 763 -2.70 48.52 41.19
C LEU A 763 -2.61 48.99 42.66
N ALA A 764 -3.75 49.05 43.36
CA ALA A 764 -3.83 49.44 44.76
C ALA A 764 -3.12 48.44 45.70
N ALA A 765 -3.09 47.15 45.34
CA ALA A 765 -2.40 46.10 46.09
C ALA A 765 -0.87 46.25 46.11
N LEU A 766 -0.27 46.97 45.15
CA LEU A 766 1.16 47.28 45.20
C LEU A 766 1.47 48.25 46.35
N PRO A 767 2.45 48.01 47.22
CA PRO A 767 2.82 49.00 48.22
C PRO A 767 3.25 50.34 47.59
N ALA A 768 2.82 51.46 48.19
CA ALA A 768 3.27 52.79 47.76
C ALA A 768 4.73 53.03 48.18
N GLY A 769 5.53 53.59 47.26
CA GLY A 769 6.90 54.03 47.50
C GLY A 769 7.05 55.54 47.40
N ALA A 770 8.23 56.05 47.75
CA ALA A 770 8.56 57.48 47.62
C ALA A 770 8.45 57.94 46.15
N PRO A 771 7.95 59.16 45.89
CA PRO A 771 7.87 59.71 44.53
C PRO A 771 9.20 59.67 43.78
N VAL A 772 9.14 59.57 42.46
CA VAL A 772 10.33 59.65 41.61
C VAL A 772 10.63 61.12 41.32
N LEU A 773 11.78 61.58 41.82
CA LEU A 773 12.34 62.89 41.53
C LEU A 773 12.91 62.94 40.10
N ALA A 774 12.81 64.10 39.46
CA ALA A 774 13.32 64.32 38.10
C ALA A 774 14.85 64.20 38.03
N PRO A 775 15.42 63.23 37.27
CA PRO A 775 16.86 63.14 37.04
C PRO A 775 17.46 64.43 36.48
N GLY A 776 18.70 64.75 36.84
CA GLY A 776 19.42 65.94 36.35
C GLY A 776 19.06 67.25 37.07
N ARG A 777 18.15 67.22 38.04
CA ARG A 777 17.78 68.38 38.87
C ARG A 777 18.49 68.36 40.21
N LEU A 778 18.72 69.55 40.78
CA LEU A 778 19.16 69.69 42.15
C LEU A 778 17.95 69.67 43.09
N VAL A 779 18.09 68.94 44.19
CA VAL A 779 17.07 68.83 45.24
C VAL A 779 17.71 68.98 46.62
N LYS A 780 16.95 69.53 47.57
CA LYS A 780 17.31 69.54 48.99
C LYS A 780 16.15 69.03 49.85
N ALA A 781 16.47 68.44 50.99
CA ALA A 781 15.45 68.05 51.96
C ALA A 781 14.90 69.30 52.67
N GLN A 782 13.62 69.24 53.04
CA GLN A 782 13.01 70.31 53.83
C GLN A 782 13.81 70.59 55.11
N GLY A 783 14.24 71.85 55.28
CA GLY A 783 15.05 72.28 56.42
C GLY A 783 16.53 71.84 56.41
N ALA A 784 17.03 71.21 55.33
CA ALA A 784 18.43 70.80 55.20
C ALA A 784 19.21 71.73 54.24
N PRO A 785 20.47 72.07 54.55
CA PRO A 785 21.31 72.90 53.68
C PRO A 785 21.92 72.15 52.49
N GLU A 786 22.01 70.81 52.55
CA GLU A 786 22.68 70.02 51.52
C GLU A 786 21.85 69.89 50.24
N LEU A 787 22.49 70.17 49.11
CA LEU A 787 21.93 69.96 47.77
C LEU A 787 22.48 68.67 47.17
N TYR A 788 21.62 67.95 46.47
CA TYR A 788 21.98 66.76 45.74
C TYR A 788 21.48 66.83 44.31
N LEU A 789 22.30 66.36 43.36
CA LEU A 789 21.86 66.05 42.01
C LEU A 789 21.09 64.73 42.03
N VAL A 790 19.86 64.72 41.52
CA VAL A 790 19.10 63.50 41.28
C VAL A 790 19.72 62.73 40.12
N ASP A 791 20.15 61.51 40.40
CA ASP A 791 20.78 60.63 39.42
C ASP A 791 19.93 59.37 39.21
N GLY A 792 19.14 59.42 38.15
CA GLY A 792 18.13 58.42 37.83
C GLY A 792 17.01 58.32 38.87
N ALA A 793 16.39 57.14 38.96
CA ALA A 793 15.19 56.97 39.76
C ALA A 793 15.45 56.72 41.25
N SER A 794 16.65 56.32 41.66
CA SER A 794 16.93 55.82 43.01
C SER A 794 18.21 56.34 43.66
N ARG A 795 19.03 57.15 42.97
CA ARG A 795 20.30 57.65 43.50
C ARG A 795 20.35 59.17 43.51
N VAL A 796 21.05 59.74 44.49
CA VAL A 796 21.36 61.16 44.58
C VAL A 796 22.86 61.36 44.82
N VAL A 797 23.44 62.40 44.22
CA VAL A 797 24.88 62.73 44.32
C VAL A 797 25.04 64.08 44.99
N PHE A 798 25.83 64.15 46.07
CA PHE A 798 26.03 65.39 46.83
C PHE A 798 26.69 66.47 45.97
N LEU A 799 26.17 67.70 46.00
CA LEU A 799 26.74 68.85 45.30
C LEU A 799 27.73 69.58 46.22
N PRO A 800 29.05 69.55 45.95
CA PRO A 800 30.04 70.18 46.83
C PRO A 800 30.11 71.71 46.66
N SER A 801 29.72 72.26 45.50
CA SER A 801 29.75 73.69 45.20
C SER A 801 28.85 74.04 44.00
N PHE A 802 28.26 75.23 44.01
CA PHE A 802 27.48 75.73 42.86
C PHE A 802 28.31 75.94 41.59
N GLU A 803 29.64 76.10 41.71
CA GLU A 803 30.55 76.14 40.56
C GLU A 803 30.56 74.81 39.79
N VAL A 804 30.40 73.68 40.49
CA VAL A 804 30.31 72.36 39.86
C VAL A 804 28.99 72.22 39.10
N SER A 805 27.86 72.60 39.70
CA SER A 805 26.57 72.56 38.99
C SER A 805 26.53 73.54 37.82
N ALA A 806 27.12 74.73 37.96
CA ALA A 806 27.24 75.71 36.89
C ALA A 806 28.10 75.19 35.73
N ALA A 807 29.20 74.51 36.01
CA ALA A 807 30.03 73.87 34.99
C ALA A 807 29.27 72.80 34.19
N LEU A 808 28.40 72.03 34.87
CA LEU A 808 27.54 71.00 34.25
C LEU A 808 26.30 71.60 33.55
N GLY A 809 25.98 72.88 33.76
CA GLY A 809 24.80 73.54 33.20
C GLY A 809 23.51 73.31 33.96
N VAL A 810 23.60 72.92 35.25
CA VAL A 810 22.46 72.72 36.13
C VAL A 810 22.28 73.93 37.03
N SER A 811 21.06 74.48 37.03
CA SER A 811 20.70 75.63 37.85
C SER A 811 19.30 75.45 38.47
N GLY A 812 19.07 76.17 39.57
CA GLY A 812 17.87 76.05 40.39
C GLY A 812 17.83 74.74 41.21
N TRP A 813 17.00 74.72 42.24
CA TRP A 813 16.76 73.53 43.06
C TRP A 813 15.32 73.47 43.56
N THR A 814 14.86 72.26 43.84
CA THR A 814 13.52 72.03 44.42
C THR A 814 13.64 71.46 45.84
N GLU A 815 12.78 71.91 46.74
CA GLU A 815 12.71 71.39 48.10
C GLU A 815 11.71 70.24 48.20
N VAL A 816 12.12 69.11 48.77
CA VAL A 816 11.31 67.87 48.86
C VAL A 816 11.23 67.36 50.30
N PRO A 817 10.19 66.57 50.66
CA PRO A 817 10.11 65.97 51.98
C PRO A 817 11.36 65.14 52.33
N ALA A 818 11.81 65.21 53.58
CA ALA A 818 12.99 64.47 54.03
C ALA A 818 12.84 62.95 53.85
N SER A 819 11.61 62.42 53.99
CA SER A 819 11.28 61.02 53.73
C SER A 819 11.46 60.60 52.27
N THR A 820 11.25 61.51 51.31
CA THR A 820 11.47 61.25 49.89
C THR A 820 12.96 61.08 49.61
N LEU A 821 13.80 61.98 50.11
CA LEU A 821 15.26 61.90 49.92
C LEU A 821 15.91 60.76 50.71
N ALA A 822 15.37 60.39 51.86
CA ALA A 822 15.84 59.24 52.64
C ALA A 822 15.65 57.89 51.89
N ALA A 823 14.72 57.83 50.93
CA ALA A 823 14.51 56.65 50.09
C ALA A 823 15.49 56.54 48.91
N TYR A 824 16.34 57.54 48.69
CA TYR A 824 17.35 57.54 47.63
C TYR A 824 18.71 57.11 48.19
N GLU A 825 19.42 56.26 47.45
CA GLU A 825 20.81 55.91 47.72
C GLU A 825 21.70 57.14 47.53
N ARG A 826 22.54 57.44 48.51
CA ARG A 826 23.51 58.54 48.41
C ARG A 826 24.80 58.01 47.79
N ALA A 827 25.24 58.63 46.70
CA ALA A 827 26.56 58.35 46.15
C ALA A 827 27.64 58.67 47.20
N VAL A 828 28.64 57.80 47.28
CA VAL A 828 29.76 57.93 48.22
C VAL A 828 30.60 59.16 47.89
N ASP A 829 30.89 59.35 46.60
CA ASP A 829 31.68 60.48 46.12
C ASP A 829 30.80 61.69 45.75
N PRO A 830 31.27 62.92 46.03
CA PRO A 830 30.57 64.13 45.60
C PRO A 830 30.55 64.27 44.08
N LEU A 831 29.62 65.09 43.60
CA LEU A 831 29.51 65.42 42.19
C LEU A 831 30.76 66.15 41.70
N SER A 832 31.32 65.67 40.60
CA SER A 832 32.43 66.27 39.87
C SER A 832 31.91 66.96 38.61
N SER A 833 32.63 67.97 38.14
CA SER A 833 32.39 68.57 36.81
C SER A 833 32.79 67.63 35.67
N ALA A 834 33.59 66.59 35.94
CA ALA A 834 33.85 65.53 34.97
C ALA A 834 32.93 64.35 35.25
N VAL A 835 32.21 63.89 34.22
CA VAL A 835 31.19 62.84 34.36
C VAL A 835 31.38 61.74 33.32
N SER A 836 30.99 60.52 33.68
CA SER A 836 30.95 59.40 32.74
C SER A 836 29.52 58.93 32.51
N CYS A 837 29.17 58.76 31.23
CA CYS A 837 27.89 58.21 30.78
C CYS A 837 28.18 56.93 29.98
N GLY A 838 28.11 55.78 30.65
CA GLY A 838 28.67 54.54 30.11
C GLY A 838 30.17 54.68 29.81
N ALA A 839 30.57 54.39 28.57
CA ALA A 839 31.97 54.51 28.14
C ALA A 839 32.40 55.95 27.79
N GLN A 840 31.45 56.86 27.56
CA GLN A 840 31.76 58.24 27.17
C GLN A 840 32.19 59.06 28.39
N ARG A 841 33.18 59.93 28.20
CA ARG A 841 33.66 60.88 29.21
C ARG A 841 33.33 62.29 28.78
N TYR A 842 32.93 63.09 29.77
CA TYR A 842 32.59 64.48 29.58
C TYR A 842 33.28 65.34 30.63
N VAL A 843 33.66 66.55 30.22
CA VAL A 843 34.09 67.60 31.14
C VAL A 843 33.11 68.77 30.99
N GLY A 844 32.43 69.10 32.08
CA GLY A 844 31.55 70.25 32.19
C GLY A 844 32.36 71.54 32.20
N SER A 845 32.07 72.41 31.24
CA SER A 845 32.69 73.74 31.12
C SER A 845 31.68 74.70 30.47
N GLY A 846 31.48 75.87 31.07
CA GLY A 846 30.59 76.91 30.55
C GLY A 846 29.12 76.49 30.42
N GLY A 847 28.64 75.58 31.27
CA GLY A 847 27.26 75.09 31.25
C GLY A 847 26.97 74.02 30.20
N THR A 848 28.01 73.44 29.59
CA THR A 848 27.87 72.33 28.63
C THR A 848 28.85 71.21 28.94
N LEU A 849 28.46 69.98 28.62
CA LEU A 849 29.31 68.81 28.73
C LEU A 849 30.09 68.63 27.43
N GLN A 850 31.40 68.88 27.46
CA GLN A 850 32.27 68.63 26.32
C GLN A 850 32.66 67.15 26.28
N ARG A 851 32.40 66.44 25.17
CA ARG A 851 32.78 65.03 25.01
C ARG A 851 34.29 64.93 24.74
N ILE A 852 35.04 64.31 25.64
CA ILE A 852 36.50 64.17 25.56
C ILE A 852 36.87 62.68 25.49
N GLY A 853 38.00 62.33 24.85
CA GLY A 853 38.51 60.97 24.80
C GLY A 853 38.66 60.38 26.21
N ALA A 854 38.22 59.13 26.38
CA ALA A 854 38.18 58.52 27.71
C ALA A 854 39.58 58.36 28.32
N ASP A 855 40.56 58.02 27.49
CA ASP A 855 41.98 57.98 27.82
C ASP A 855 42.51 59.33 28.33
N VAL A 856 42.09 60.44 27.72
CA VAL A 856 42.51 61.78 28.11
C VAL A 856 41.91 62.17 29.46
N VAL A 857 40.63 61.90 29.70
CA VAL A 857 39.98 62.22 30.99
C VAL A 857 40.49 61.30 32.10
N ASP A 858 40.56 59.99 31.85
CA ASP A 858 40.96 59.01 32.86
C ASP A 858 42.45 59.17 33.25
N SER A 859 43.32 59.54 32.30
CA SER A 859 44.74 59.86 32.59
C SER A 859 44.96 61.26 33.18
N SER A 860 43.96 62.13 33.17
CA SER A 860 44.09 63.48 33.71
C SER A 860 44.20 63.51 35.24
N GLY A 861 43.66 62.50 35.93
CA GLY A 861 43.56 62.46 37.40
C GLY A 861 42.40 63.27 37.98
N VAL A 862 41.57 63.91 37.14
CA VAL A 862 40.34 64.58 37.58
C VAL A 862 39.33 63.55 38.07
N PRO A 863 38.69 63.72 39.25
CA PRO A 863 37.63 62.82 39.71
C PRO A 863 36.48 62.75 38.70
N VAL A 864 35.98 61.57 38.38
CA VAL A 864 34.88 61.39 37.42
C VAL A 864 33.67 60.82 38.14
N THR A 865 32.56 61.57 38.14
CA THR A 865 31.29 61.05 38.65
C THR A 865 30.62 60.19 37.59
N ARG A 866 30.42 58.91 37.89
CA ARG A 866 29.59 58.05 37.05
C ARG A 866 28.14 58.43 37.23
N LEU A 867 27.47 58.88 36.17
CA LEU A 867 26.04 59.18 36.15
C LEU A 867 25.27 58.11 35.36
N GLN A 868 24.00 57.93 35.69
CA GLN A 868 23.12 57.05 34.92
C GLN A 868 22.78 57.69 33.57
N THR A 869 22.55 56.87 32.54
CA THR A 869 22.30 57.33 31.16
C THR A 869 21.13 58.31 31.07
N GLY A 870 20.03 58.04 31.81
CA GLY A 870 18.87 58.93 31.85
C GLY A 870 19.20 60.33 32.39
N THR A 871 20.01 60.41 33.45
CA THR A 871 20.56 61.67 33.97
C THR A 871 21.44 62.35 32.94
N CYS A 872 22.32 61.59 32.28
CA CYS A 872 23.22 62.11 31.26
C CYS A 872 22.49 62.77 30.09
N GLY A 873 21.38 62.19 29.65
CA GLY A 873 20.54 62.73 28.58
C GLY A 873 19.89 64.09 28.90
N THR A 874 19.86 64.51 30.17
CA THR A 874 19.32 65.81 30.57
C THR A 874 20.29 66.97 30.35
N PHE A 875 21.58 66.70 30.18
CA PHE A 875 22.60 67.75 30.01
C PHE A 875 22.79 68.11 28.55
N ARG A 876 23.15 69.38 28.31
CA ARG A 876 23.55 69.84 26.98
C ARG A 876 24.99 69.42 26.68
N THR A 877 25.16 68.50 25.72
CA THR A 877 26.50 68.04 25.30
C THR A 877 26.99 68.75 24.03
N VAL A 878 28.30 68.97 23.92
CA VAL A 878 28.97 69.45 22.70
C VAL A 878 30.18 68.58 22.39
N ALA A 879 30.63 68.56 21.13
CA ALA A 879 31.88 67.89 20.77
C ALA A 879 33.07 68.61 21.42
N GLY A 880 33.94 67.85 22.10
CA GLY A 880 35.19 68.34 22.65
C GLY A 880 36.38 67.59 22.06
N ALA A 881 37.55 68.20 22.10
CA ALA A 881 38.82 67.57 21.76
C ALA A 881 39.98 68.43 22.27
N GLY A 882 41.05 67.78 22.71
CA GLY A 882 42.22 68.43 23.30
C GLY A 882 42.40 68.06 24.78
N PRO A 883 43.38 68.68 25.44
CA PRO A 883 43.72 68.36 26.82
C PRO A 883 42.62 68.75 27.82
N VAL A 884 42.59 68.07 28.96
CA VAL A 884 41.77 68.43 30.11
C VAL A 884 42.53 69.43 30.98
N PHE A 885 41.86 70.51 31.34
CA PHE A 885 42.35 71.47 32.33
C PHE A 885 41.56 71.32 33.62
N VAL A 886 42.15 71.74 34.72
CA VAL A 886 41.53 71.65 36.04
C VAL A 886 41.76 72.95 36.81
N LYS A 887 40.73 73.42 37.53
CA LYS A 887 40.82 74.48 38.52
C LYS A 887 40.06 74.10 39.78
N SER A 888 40.41 74.72 40.91
CA SER A 888 39.61 74.61 42.13
C SER A 888 38.41 75.55 42.03
N TYR A 889 37.26 75.21 42.63
CA TYR A 889 36.13 76.14 42.68
C TYR A 889 36.38 77.39 43.53
N ASP A 890 37.42 77.41 44.39
CA ASP A 890 37.78 78.55 45.23
C ASP A 890 39.02 79.33 44.73
N ALA A 891 39.61 78.91 43.60
CA ALA A 891 40.80 79.54 43.05
C ALA A 891 40.71 79.70 41.52
N PRO A 892 41.11 80.86 40.97
CA PRO A 892 41.00 81.12 39.54
C PRO A 892 42.08 80.42 38.70
N THR A 893 43.13 79.89 39.33
CA THR A 893 44.29 79.30 38.63
C THR A 893 43.91 78.03 37.89
N VAL A 894 44.22 77.99 36.59
CA VAL A 894 43.99 76.85 35.70
C VAL A 894 45.28 76.05 35.53
N TYR A 895 45.16 74.72 35.62
CA TYR A 895 46.26 73.78 35.42
C TYR A 895 45.93 72.85 34.24
N LEU A 896 46.92 72.47 33.46
CA LEU A 896 46.83 71.33 32.55
C LEU A 896 46.87 70.04 33.38
N ALA A 897 45.85 69.20 33.23
CA ALA A 897 45.75 67.91 33.91
C ALA A 897 46.21 66.79 32.95
N ALA A 898 47.39 66.24 33.20
CA ALA A 898 47.98 65.20 32.34
C ALA A 898 48.84 64.22 33.14
N GLY A 899 48.64 62.92 32.92
CA GLY A 899 49.39 61.86 33.61
C GLY A 899 49.21 61.87 35.12
N GLY A 900 48.03 62.25 35.61
CA GLY A 900 47.71 62.43 37.03
C GLY A 900 48.35 63.64 37.70
N GLN A 901 49.11 64.47 36.97
CA GLN A 901 49.76 65.67 37.49
C GLN A 901 49.00 66.93 37.08
N ARG A 902 49.03 67.95 37.94
CA ARG A 902 48.60 69.32 37.59
C ARG A 902 49.81 70.14 37.19
N ARG A 903 49.79 70.74 36.01
CA ARG A 903 50.86 71.60 35.48
C ARG A 903 50.35 73.04 35.36
N PRO A 904 50.96 74.02 36.02
CA PRO A 904 50.44 75.39 36.02
C PRO A 904 50.45 75.98 34.60
N VAL A 905 49.34 76.59 34.20
CA VAL A 905 49.21 77.33 32.92
C VAL A 905 49.44 78.81 33.22
N ALA A 906 50.53 79.38 32.68
CA ALA A 906 51.01 80.70 33.09
C ALA A 906 50.06 81.86 32.78
N ASN A 907 49.29 81.78 31.68
CA ASN A 907 48.33 82.80 31.25
C ASN A 907 47.34 82.25 30.22
N MET A 908 46.35 83.06 29.84
CA MET A 908 45.32 82.69 28.86
C MET A 908 45.88 82.43 27.46
N THR A 909 46.93 83.12 27.03
CA THR A 909 47.57 82.87 25.72
C THR A 909 48.09 81.43 25.66
N ARG A 910 48.77 80.98 26.72
CA ARG A 910 49.25 79.59 26.82
C ARG A 910 48.10 78.57 26.85
N LEU A 911 47.00 78.90 27.52
CA LEU A 911 45.80 78.05 27.53
C LEU A 911 45.25 77.85 26.11
N TYR A 912 45.15 78.93 25.31
CA TYR A 912 44.64 78.87 23.94
C TYR A 912 45.60 78.16 22.97
N GLU A 913 46.92 78.28 23.17
CA GLU A 913 47.92 77.50 22.43
C GLU A 913 47.74 76.00 22.67
N LEU A 914 47.62 75.60 23.94
CA LEU A 914 47.44 74.21 24.34
C LEU A 914 46.11 73.61 23.85
N THR A 915 45.08 74.43 23.63
CA THR A 915 43.81 73.99 23.03
C THR A 915 43.75 74.16 21.51
N GLN A 916 44.81 74.67 20.87
CA GLN A 916 44.82 74.99 19.43
C GLN A 916 43.64 75.89 19.02
N GLY A 917 43.31 76.89 19.85
CA GLY A 917 42.22 77.84 19.62
C GLY A 917 40.81 77.29 19.87
N ARG A 918 40.67 76.04 20.35
CA ARG A 918 39.37 75.46 20.75
C ARG A 918 39.00 75.91 22.17
N ALA A 919 37.70 75.83 22.49
CA ALA A 919 37.22 76.09 23.85
C ALA A 919 37.84 75.09 24.84
N PRO A 920 38.45 75.54 25.96
CA PRO A 920 39.10 74.65 26.91
C PRO A 920 38.10 73.81 27.70
N ALA A 921 38.41 72.53 27.87
CA ALA A 921 37.71 71.61 28.77
C ALA A 921 38.25 71.82 30.20
N ILE A 922 37.69 72.77 30.94
CA ILE A 922 38.14 73.10 32.31
C ILE A 922 37.25 72.42 33.34
N ALA A 923 37.73 71.34 33.95
CA ALA A 923 37.11 70.72 35.09
C ALA A 923 37.24 71.60 36.35
N VAL A 924 36.15 71.74 37.09
CA VAL A 924 36.07 72.39 38.39
C VAL A 924 36.02 71.31 39.46
N VAL A 925 37.03 71.29 40.33
CA VAL A 925 37.16 70.28 41.40
C VAL A 925 37.26 70.96 42.77
N ALA A 926 37.15 70.15 43.83
CA ALA A 926 37.41 70.61 45.19
C ALA A 926 38.89 70.94 45.42
N PRO A 927 39.21 71.86 46.34
CA PRO A 927 40.60 72.21 46.67
C PRO A 927 41.43 70.99 47.06
N ALA A 928 40.84 70.07 47.82
CA ALA A 928 41.48 68.81 48.22
C ALA A 928 41.77 67.90 47.02
N ALA A 929 40.85 67.81 46.05
CA ALA A 929 41.04 67.01 44.84
C ALA A 929 42.13 67.60 43.94
N LEU A 930 42.18 68.92 43.79
CA LEU A 930 43.27 69.60 43.08
C LEU A 930 44.60 69.43 43.80
N ALA A 931 44.62 69.50 45.14
CA ALA A 931 45.83 69.33 45.96
C ALA A 931 46.40 67.91 45.89
N ALA A 932 45.54 66.91 45.77
CA ALA A 932 45.94 65.51 45.63
C ALA A 932 46.69 65.21 44.31
N MET A 933 46.55 66.07 43.29
CA MET A 933 47.30 65.96 42.04
C MET A 933 48.72 66.54 42.25
N PRO A 934 49.79 65.73 42.08
CA PRO A 934 51.17 66.22 42.20
C PRO A 934 51.42 67.34 41.19
N ILE A 935 52.18 68.35 41.62
CA ILE A 935 52.55 69.45 40.72
C ILE A 935 53.66 69.00 39.77
N GLY A 936 53.39 69.05 38.47
CA GLY A 936 54.38 68.82 37.43
C GLY A 936 55.06 70.12 36.99
N GLY A 937 56.04 70.02 36.09
CA GLY A 937 56.62 71.20 35.43
C GLY A 937 55.54 72.04 34.71
N ALA A 938 55.78 73.35 34.54
CA ALA A 938 54.84 74.25 33.87
C ALA A 938 54.46 73.74 32.46
N ALA A 939 53.19 73.94 32.09
CA ALA A 939 52.56 73.35 30.89
C ALA A 939 52.91 74.09 29.60
#